data_AF-A0A7Y5L152-F1
#
_entry.id   AF-A0A7Y5L152-F1
#
_cell.length_a   1.000
_cell.length_b   1.000
_cell.length_c   1.000
_cell.angle_alpha   90.00
_cell.angle_beta   90.00
_cell.angle_gamma   90.00
#
_symmetry.space_group_name_H-M   'P 1'
#
loop_
_entity.id
_entity.type
_entity.pdbx_description
1 polymer ?
#
loop_
_entity_poly.entity_id
_entity_poly.type
_entity_poly.pdbx_seq_one_letter_code
_entity_poly.pdbx_strand_id
1 'polypeptide(L)'
;MSRSLRRRHGSILLLCSAGLAFTSTGCLDRPIDTLEPKLTRGVVENLKSSRVEKIDLLLAIDNSISMFDKQKLLGDAVPQLVNRLVNPRCVDTSKTDPVSPQEIPQPEGPLEPCPNIDKGGESVPTKREFKPVKDIHVGIISSSLGDLGSGICAPSSFVKYPDDKGHLLDRVEDGTATTFEGKHFLLWDPDGNYGPSTEVASFQQTLKEMVLGVGQTGCGYEMQLESVYRFLVDPNPYDKLVKEPVQDLADKMVKQGQDDELLKQRRDFLRPDSLVAVIMLSDENDCSIQAEGYGYFALNAELRRGATICETDPNDPCCYSCNGKPPEGCDPDPICEDENAEAEYESIGLRCWDQKRRYGADLLYPVERYKNALTLETIAPSRNDLLPRDGDETIANPLLVDRPPNLVYFAGIVGVPWQAIARKNADGDPDLSLGYMGTNELASAGLFRALAGDPDGHVPPKDPFMIESADPRTGTSDLLNASPSESNAINGGDRTPATDPQDYGLQYTCIFDVTDVPNGTDCDDCGDGCDNPVCNGTTQTHAKAAPGLRQLSLIEKMDERGIAASVCPAQTDDTNGLDYGYDPAVGAIVDALKDDLGGQQCLPFSIKPEGGLVSCLVVQSSRSGDCENPGLAPVPDDKQNVLELIKSSTGYDPNEPIFCLVEQLGGEPLATCQNEENVPAGIDGWCYIDASDDPDVQVGNPDLVQCDPTEPRILRVVGDPQPEAGQTIHIFCAGEG
;
A
#
# COMPACT_ATOMS: atom_id res chain seq x y z
N MET A 1 20.90 -62.10 40.64
CA MET A 1 22.30 -62.51 40.82
C MET A 1 23.18 -61.26 40.79
N SER A 2 24.09 -61.14 41.76
CA SER A 2 25.17 -60.15 41.94
C SER A 2 24.75 -58.66 42.05
N ARG A 3 24.73 -58.00 43.24
CA ARG A 3 25.87 -57.56 44.09
C ARG A 3 26.96 -56.92 43.22
N SER A 4 27.32 -55.64 43.34
CA SER A 4 27.80 -54.84 44.50
C SER A 4 28.90 -53.93 43.89
N LEU A 5 29.25 -52.74 44.40
CA LEU A 5 30.09 -52.57 45.58
C LEU A 5 30.42 -51.05 45.74
N ARG A 6 30.29 -50.55 46.98
CA ARG A 6 31.27 -49.72 47.75
C ARG A 6 31.56 -48.25 47.37
N ARG A 7 31.31 -47.27 48.28
CA ARG A 7 32.00 -46.85 49.57
C ARG A 7 33.04 -45.74 49.28
N ARG A 8 33.07 -44.55 49.93
CA ARG A 8 33.34 -44.21 51.36
C ARG A 8 33.21 -42.66 51.47
N HIS A 9 32.51 -42.07 52.45
CA HIS A 9 32.89 -41.73 53.85
C HIS A 9 33.89 -40.58 54.04
N GLY A 10 33.46 -39.59 54.85
CA GLY A 10 34.23 -38.59 55.59
C GLY A 10 33.29 -37.45 56.05
N SER A 11 32.51 -37.57 57.13
CA SER A 11 32.82 -37.49 58.57
C SER A 11 33.26 -36.13 59.11
N ILE A 12 32.35 -35.53 59.90
CA ILE A 12 32.54 -34.87 61.21
C ILE A 12 33.07 -33.42 61.23
N LEU A 13 32.24 -32.49 61.73
CA LEU A 13 32.52 -31.83 63.02
C LEU A 13 31.25 -31.19 63.63
N LEU A 14 30.96 -31.59 64.87
CA LEU A 14 30.02 -30.96 65.80
C LEU A 14 30.64 -29.67 66.39
N LEU A 15 29.80 -28.66 66.65
CA LEU A 15 29.96 -27.80 67.83
C LEU A 15 28.58 -27.29 68.30
N CYS A 16 28.22 -27.69 69.51
CA CYS A 16 27.10 -27.15 70.28
C CYS A 16 27.49 -25.82 70.93
N SER A 17 26.56 -24.87 70.98
CA SER A 17 26.42 -23.97 72.12
C SER A 17 25.02 -23.34 72.14
N ALA A 18 24.46 -23.29 73.34
CA ALA A 18 23.06 -23.05 73.65
C ALA A 18 22.72 -21.58 73.90
N GLY A 19 21.46 -21.24 73.62
CA GLY A 19 20.58 -20.44 74.49
C GLY A 19 20.74 -18.91 74.47
N LEU A 20 19.69 -18.22 73.99
CA LEU A 20 19.03 -17.11 74.70
C LEU A 20 17.77 -16.70 73.93
N ALA A 21 16.63 -16.75 74.62
CA ALA A 21 15.36 -16.22 74.16
C ALA A 21 15.30 -14.71 74.48
N PHE A 22 14.98 -13.89 73.47
CA PHE A 22 14.46 -12.54 73.64
C PHE A 22 13.19 -12.40 72.80
N THR A 23 12.09 -12.10 73.47
CA THR A 23 10.85 -11.63 72.86
C THR A 23 10.95 -10.14 72.59
N SER A 24 10.85 -9.72 71.33
CA SER A 24 10.51 -8.35 70.96
C SER A 24 9.60 -8.37 69.74
N THR A 25 8.38 -7.89 69.94
CA THR A 25 7.47 -7.43 68.89
C THR A 25 8.13 -6.32 68.08
N GLY A 26 8.26 -6.51 66.77
CA GLY A 26 8.67 -5.49 65.81
C GLY A 26 8.02 -5.77 64.47
N CYS A 27 7.28 -4.80 63.95
CA CYS A 27 6.68 -4.82 62.62
C CYS A 27 7.75 -5.15 61.58
N LEU A 28 7.56 -6.24 60.82
CA LEU A 28 8.31 -6.45 59.59
C LEU A 28 7.62 -5.64 58.50
N ASP A 29 7.99 -4.36 58.39
CA ASP A 29 8.04 -3.72 57.08
C ASP A 29 9.02 -4.55 56.25
N ARG A 30 8.46 -5.35 55.34
CA ARG A 30 9.25 -6.06 54.33
C ARG A 30 9.58 -5.01 53.27
N PRO A 31 10.84 -4.62 53.07
CA PRO A 31 11.19 -3.76 51.95
C PRO A 31 10.77 -4.48 50.67
N ILE A 32 10.06 -3.77 49.79
CA ILE A 32 9.89 -4.19 48.40
C ILE A 32 11.30 -4.16 47.81
N ASP A 33 11.91 -5.33 47.64
CA ASP A 33 13.13 -5.48 46.87
C ASP A 33 12.81 -5.10 45.43
N THR A 34 13.62 -4.20 44.86
CA THR A 34 13.63 -3.96 43.42
C THR A 34 14.11 -5.24 42.73
N LEU A 35 13.22 -5.91 42.00
CA LEU A 35 13.58 -7.00 41.10
C LEU A 35 14.58 -6.46 40.06
N GLU A 36 15.86 -6.76 40.22
CA GLU A 36 16.88 -6.52 39.19
C GLU A 36 16.81 -7.66 38.16
N PRO A 37 16.38 -7.41 36.91
CA PRO A 37 16.27 -8.44 35.90
C PRO A 37 17.66 -8.89 35.43
N LYS A 38 17.99 -10.18 35.62
CA LYS A 38 19.12 -10.82 34.96
C LYS A 38 18.68 -11.28 33.58
N LEU A 39 19.07 -10.52 32.55
CA LEU A 39 18.76 -10.81 31.14
C LEU A 39 19.53 -12.06 30.67
N THR A 40 18.88 -13.23 30.66
CA THR A 40 19.46 -14.49 30.13
C THR A 40 19.10 -14.76 28.67
N ARG A 41 18.08 -14.07 28.13
CA ARG A 41 17.67 -14.04 26.71
C ARG A 41 16.73 -12.85 26.55
N GLY A 42 17.06 -11.89 25.69
CA GLY A 42 16.19 -10.78 25.35
C GLY A 42 15.66 -10.96 23.93
N VAL A 43 14.34 -10.93 23.76
CA VAL A 43 13.72 -10.58 22.48
C VAL A 43 13.71 -9.06 22.42
N VAL A 44 14.19 -8.49 21.32
CA VAL A 44 14.10 -7.05 21.05
C VAL A 44 12.95 -6.87 20.11
N GLU A 45 11.83 -6.34 20.61
CA GLU A 45 10.75 -5.86 19.76
C GLU A 45 10.90 -4.35 19.61
N ASN A 46 11.11 -3.90 18.37
CA ASN A 46 11.14 -2.48 18.02
C ASN A 46 9.73 -2.06 17.62
N LEU A 47 9.03 -1.40 18.54
CA LEU A 47 7.70 -0.86 18.31
C LEU A 47 7.83 0.56 17.81
N LYS A 48 7.77 0.76 16.49
CA LYS A 48 7.45 2.10 15.99
C LYS A 48 6.02 2.38 16.38
N SER A 49 5.76 3.49 17.07
CA SER A 49 4.38 3.89 17.39
C SER A 49 3.62 4.14 16.09
N SER A 50 2.93 3.12 15.61
CA SER A 50 1.92 3.22 14.56
C SER A 50 0.55 3.38 15.20
N ARG A 51 0.40 4.26 16.22
CA ARG A 51 -0.94 4.77 16.53
C ARG A 51 -1.35 5.71 15.38
N VAL A 52 -1.68 5.12 14.24
CA VAL A 52 -2.11 5.81 13.04
C VAL A 52 -3.55 6.27 13.28
N GLU A 53 -3.70 7.51 13.75
CA GLU A 53 -5.02 8.14 13.88
C GLU A 53 -5.36 9.00 12.66
N LYS A 54 -4.38 9.21 11.77
CA LYS A 54 -4.43 10.09 10.62
C LYS A 54 -4.13 9.33 9.34
N ILE A 55 -4.95 9.56 8.32
CA ILE A 55 -4.75 8.96 6.99
C ILE A 55 -4.74 10.05 5.93
N ASP A 56 -3.74 10.04 5.05
CA ASP A 56 -3.72 10.79 3.81
C ASP A 56 -3.98 9.82 2.64
N LEU A 57 -5.20 9.84 2.09
CA LEU A 57 -5.59 9.05 0.94
C LEU A 57 -5.37 9.82 -0.36
N LEU A 58 -4.57 9.28 -1.26
CA LEU A 58 -4.37 9.82 -2.60
C LEU A 58 -5.02 8.90 -3.64
N LEU A 59 -6.09 9.37 -4.30
CA LEU A 59 -6.68 8.68 -5.44
C LEU A 59 -5.95 9.10 -6.72
N ALA A 60 -5.27 8.16 -7.38
CA ALA A 60 -4.64 8.36 -8.67
C ALA A 60 -5.51 7.74 -9.76
N ILE A 61 -6.28 8.57 -10.46
CA ILE A 61 -7.34 8.10 -11.35
C ILE A 61 -6.94 8.33 -12.79
N ASP A 62 -6.94 7.27 -13.57
CA ASP A 62 -6.72 7.38 -15.00
C ASP A 62 -7.83 8.19 -15.68
N ASN A 63 -7.44 9.19 -16.47
CA ASN A 63 -8.34 10.02 -17.24
C ASN A 63 -8.27 9.76 -18.74
N SER A 64 -7.71 8.61 -19.15
CA SER A 64 -7.78 8.07 -20.51
C SER A 64 -9.22 7.81 -20.97
N ILE A 65 -9.39 7.71 -22.29
CA ILE A 65 -10.67 7.37 -22.92
C ILE A 65 -11.10 5.97 -22.47
N SER A 66 -12.39 5.77 -22.23
CA SER A 66 -13.03 4.53 -21.74
C SER A 66 -12.99 4.30 -20.22
N MET A 67 -12.43 5.24 -19.46
CA MET A 67 -12.42 5.19 -18.00
C MET A 67 -13.76 5.51 -17.34
N PHE A 68 -14.76 6.01 -18.08
CA PHE A 68 -16.03 6.47 -17.50
C PHE A 68 -16.74 5.42 -16.63
N ASP A 69 -16.91 4.19 -17.13
CA ASP A 69 -17.60 3.14 -16.38
C ASP A 69 -16.83 2.73 -15.12
N LYS A 70 -15.49 2.71 -15.21
CA LYS A 70 -14.60 2.39 -14.08
C LYS A 70 -14.63 3.50 -13.03
N GLN A 71 -14.61 4.75 -13.44
CA GLN A 71 -14.73 5.91 -12.54
C GLN A 71 -16.10 5.94 -11.86
N LYS A 72 -17.17 5.51 -12.54
CA LYS A 72 -18.49 5.36 -11.94
C LYS A 72 -18.51 4.31 -10.82
N LEU A 73 -17.91 3.14 -11.06
CA LEU A 73 -17.78 2.09 -10.04
C LEU A 73 -16.90 2.54 -8.87
N LEU A 74 -15.80 3.25 -9.13
CA LEU A 74 -14.99 3.85 -8.07
C LEU A 74 -15.79 4.91 -7.29
N GLY A 75 -16.62 5.71 -7.96
CA GLY A 75 -17.51 6.68 -7.34
C GLY A 75 -18.54 6.04 -6.41
N ASP A 76 -18.95 4.79 -6.66
CA ASP A 76 -19.80 4.01 -5.76
C ASP A 76 -19.02 3.39 -4.59
N ALA A 77 -17.79 2.92 -4.85
CA ALA A 77 -16.95 2.24 -3.86
C ALA A 77 -16.26 3.20 -2.86
N VAL A 78 -15.89 4.40 -3.28
CA VAL A 78 -15.17 5.36 -2.40
C VAL A 78 -16.01 5.79 -1.19
N PRO A 79 -17.32 6.06 -1.31
CA PRO A 79 -18.19 6.21 -0.14
C PRO A 79 -18.12 5.03 0.84
N GLN A 80 -18.06 3.79 0.33
CA GLN A 80 -17.92 2.59 1.16
C GLN A 80 -16.55 2.52 1.83
N LEU A 81 -15.47 2.86 1.12
CA LEU A 81 -14.12 2.94 1.69
C LEU A 81 -14.10 3.92 2.87
N VAL A 82 -14.61 5.13 2.67
CA VAL A 82 -14.70 6.13 3.75
C VAL A 82 -15.54 5.57 4.89
N ASN A 83 -16.71 5.00 4.59
CA ASN A 83 -17.59 4.43 5.61
C ASN A 83 -16.91 3.33 6.42
N ARG A 84 -16.13 2.45 5.78
CA ARG A 84 -15.38 1.37 6.45
C ARG A 84 -14.28 1.92 7.36
N LEU A 85 -13.64 3.04 7.00
CA LEU A 85 -12.61 3.67 7.83
C LEU A 85 -13.22 4.45 9.01
N VAL A 86 -14.29 5.20 8.77
CA VAL A 86 -14.90 6.05 9.79
C VAL A 86 -15.89 5.29 10.67
N ASN A 87 -16.52 4.23 10.17
CA ASN A 87 -17.48 3.37 10.88
C ASN A 87 -17.13 1.87 10.65
N PRO A 88 -16.02 1.36 11.24
CA PRO A 88 -15.50 0.02 10.96
C PRO A 88 -16.48 -1.08 11.33
N ARG A 89 -16.46 -2.24 10.66
CA ARG A 89 -17.42 -3.31 10.95
C ARG A 89 -17.26 -3.83 12.38
N CYS A 90 -18.37 -4.16 13.00
CA CYS A 90 -18.42 -5.01 14.17
C CYS A 90 -18.09 -6.45 13.76
N VAL A 91 -17.12 -7.03 14.43
CA VAL A 91 -16.62 -8.40 14.25
C VAL A 91 -16.84 -9.22 15.53
N ASP A 92 -17.11 -10.50 15.35
CA ASP A 92 -17.16 -11.47 16.43
C ASP A 92 -15.72 -11.77 16.88
N THR A 93 -15.42 -11.50 18.15
CA THR A 93 -14.09 -11.72 18.74
C THR A 93 -13.91 -13.13 19.31
N SER A 94 -14.91 -14.00 19.15
CA SER A 94 -14.83 -15.37 19.67
C SER A 94 -13.79 -16.19 18.92
N LYS A 95 -12.93 -16.90 19.68
CA LYS A 95 -11.79 -17.67 19.18
C LYS A 95 -12.19 -18.92 18.38
N THR A 96 -13.45 -19.34 18.46
CA THR A 96 -13.96 -20.57 17.83
C THR A 96 -15.26 -20.28 17.10
N ASP A 97 -15.31 -20.62 15.81
CA ASP A 97 -16.44 -20.43 14.90
C ASP A 97 -16.97 -18.97 14.86
N PRO A 98 -16.12 -17.96 14.57
CA PRO A 98 -16.56 -16.57 14.54
C PRO A 98 -17.71 -16.39 13.55
N VAL A 99 -18.74 -15.66 13.96
CA VAL A 99 -19.82 -15.26 13.06
C VAL A 99 -19.25 -14.34 12.00
N SER A 100 -19.63 -14.59 10.75
CA SER A 100 -19.21 -13.81 9.60
C SER A 100 -19.57 -12.33 9.82
N PRO A 101 -18.65 -11.36 9.62
CA PRO A 101 -18.93 -9.93 9.82
C PRO A 101 -20.18 -9.41 9.08
N GLN A 102 -20.55 -10.08 8.00
CA GLN A 102 -21.72 -9.79 7.16
C GLN A 102 -23.06 -10.18 7.82
N GLU A 103 -23.03 -11.12 8.76
CA GLU A 103 -24.20 -11.54 9.53
C GLU A 103 -24.38 -10.69 10.80
N ILE A 104 -23.40 -9.84 11.11
CA ILE A 104 -23.42 -8.96 12.29
C ILE A 104 -24.09 -7.64 11.91
N PRO A 105 -25.18 -7.23 12.57
CA PRO A 105 -25.79 -5.93 12.35
C PRO A 105 -24.79 -4.81 12.62
N GLN A 106 -24.70 -3.84 11.71
CA GLN A 106 -23.78 -2.72 11.83
C GLN A 106 -24.54 -1.51 12.40
N PRO A 107 -23.98 -0.82 13.42
CA PRO A 107 -24.57 0.41 13.94
C PRO A 107 -24.55 1.54 12.89
N GLU A 108 -25.47 2.50 13.01
CA GLU A 108 -25.64 3.57 12.02
C GLU A 108 -24.47 4.57 12.07
N GLY A 109 -23.95 4.83 13.27
CA GLY A 109 -22.91 5.81 13.50
C GLY A 109 -21.63 5.22 14.11
N PRO A 110 -20.49 5.92 13.95
CA PRO A 110 -19.20 5.47 14.48
C PRO A 110 -19.09 5.57 16.00
N LEU A 111 -19.95 6.38 16.63
CA LEU A 111 -20.00 6.54 18.09
C LEU A 111 -20.96 5.55 18.77
N GLU A 112 -21.73 4.79 18.00
CA GLU A 112 -22.66 3.79 18.54
C GLU A 112 -21.92 2.49 18.84
N PRO A 113 -22.24 1.83 19.97
CA PRO A 113 -21.60 0.58 20.36
C PRO A 113 -21.99 -0.55 19.41
N CYS A 114 -21.07 -1.48 19.21
CA CYS A 114 -21.35 -2.71 18.48
C CYS A 114 -22.42 -3.55 19.19
N PRO A 115 -23.35 -4.17 18.44
CA PRO A 115 -24.41 -4.98 19.04
C PRO A 115 -23.86 -6.31 19.56
N ASN A 116 -24.53 -6.89 20.56
CA ASN A 116 -24.29 -8.28 20.90
C ASN A 116 -25.02 -9.19 19.89
N ILE A 117 -24.42 -10.32 19.54
CA ILE A 117 -25.01 -11.35 18.68
C ILE A 117 -25.45 -12.57 19.49
N ASP A 118 -26.46 -13.31 19.02
CA ASP A 118 -26.90 -14.56 19.64
C ASP A 118 -26.18 -15.73 18.97
N LYS A 119 -25.37 -16.46 19.75
CA LYS A 119 -24.64 -17.65 19.29
C LYS A 119 -25.11 -18.85 20.11
N GLY A 120 -26.06 -19.60 19.57
CA GLY A 120 -26.57 -20.81 20.21
C GLY A 120 -27.33 -20.57 21.53
N GLY A 121 -27.95 -19.39 21.71
CA GLY A 121 -28.66 -19.00 22.92
C GLY A 121 -27.83 -18.20 23.93
N GLU A 122 -26.58 -17.88 23.58
CA GLU A 122 -25.67 -17.06 24.37
C GLU A 122 -25.43 -15.70 23.69
N SER A 123 -25.54 -14.62 24.46
CA SER A 123 -25.28 -13.26 23.96
C SER A 123 -23.79 -13.00 23.99
N VAL A 124 -23.17 -12.90 22.81
CA VAL A 124 -21.74 -12.66 22.63
C VAL A 124 -21.54 -11.19 22.23
N PRO A 125 -20.66 -10.44 22.92
CA PRO A 125 -20.34 -9.08 22.52
C PRO A 125 -19.55 -9.08 21.21
N THR A 126 -19.83 -8.12 20.32
CA THR A 126 -19.00 -7.85 19.14
C THR A 126 -18.21 -6.56 19.35
N LYS A 127 -17.11 -6.40 18.63
CA LYS A 127 -16.26 -5.20 18.70
C LYS A 127 -15.95 -4.68 17.32
N ARG A 128 -15.65 -3.39 17.21
CA ARG A 128 -15.15 -2.82 15.96
C ARG A 128 -13.83 -3.50 15.58
N GLU A 129 -13.64 -3.79 14.30
CA GLU A 129 -12.40 -4.35 13.75
C GLU A 129 -11.18 -3.43 13.95
N PHE A 130 -11.40 -2.11 14.04
CA PHE A 130 -10.43 -1.11 14.50
C PHE A 130 -11.17 0.14 14.98
N LYS A 131 -10.45 1.11 15.57
CA LYS A 131 -11.07 2.36 16.03
C LYS A 131 -11.53 3.23 14.84
N PRO A 132 -12.73 3.83 14.90
CA PRO A 132 -13.14 4.86 13.94
C PRO A 132 -12.06 5.90 13.66
N VAL A 133 -11.67 6.04 12.39
CA VAL A 133 -10.72 7.06 11.98
C VAL A 133 -11.45 8.41 11.90
N LYS A 134 -10.87 9.43 12.53
CA LYS A 134 -11.48 10.75 12.66
C LYS A 134 -10.73 11.86 11.91
N ASP A 135 -9.61 11.54 11.27
CA ASP A 135 -8.77 12.56 10.65
C ASP A 135 -8.19 12.08 9.32
N ILE A 136 -8.93 12.32 8.23
CA ILE A 136 -8.58 11.83 6.88
C ILE A 136 -8.46 13.00 5.91
N HIS A 137 -7.31 13.11 5.23
CA HIS A 137 -7.18 13.92 4.02
C HIS A 137 -7.44 13.05 2.81
N VAL A 138 -8.23 13.53 1.84
CA VAL A 138 -8.45 12.84 0.56
C VAL A 138 -8.15 13.76 -0.61
N GLY A 139 -7.09 13.45 -1.34
CA GLY A 139 -6.67 14.15 -2.55
C GLY A 139 -6.90 13.28 -3.79
N ILE A 140 -7.12 13.91 -4.94
CA ILE A 140 -7.25 13.23 -6.23
C ILE A 140 -6.24 13.82 -7.22
N ILE A 141 -5.53 12.98 -7.96
CA ILE A 141 -4.71 13.36 -9.11
C ILE A 141 -5.10 12.51 -10.32
N SER A 142 -4.74 12.95 -11.54
CA SER A 142 -4.93 12.16 -12.75
C SER A 142 -3.63 11.55 -13.30
N SER A 143 -3.77 10.71 -14.32
CA SER A 143 -2.66 10.17 -15.12
C SER A 143 -2.06 11.18 -16.12
N SER A 144 -2.69 12.34 -16.32
CA SER A 144 -2.31 13.30 -17.37
C SER A 144 -1.14 14.21 -16.96
N LEU A 145 0.06 13.91 -17.47
CA LEU A 145 1.26 14.74 -17.35
C LEU A 145 1.67 15.44 -18.68
N GLY A 146 0.72 15.54 -19.62
CA GLY A 146 0.97 16.13 -20.92
C GLY A 146 1.63 15.21 -21.93
N ASP A 147 1.91 15.76 -23.10
CA ASP A 147 2.43 15.03 -24.26
C ASP A 147 3.94 15.17 -24.44
N LEU A 148 4.64 15.53 -23.36
CA LEU A 148 6.07 15.81 -23.33
C LEU A 148 6.53 16.78 -24.42
N GLY A 149 5.68 17.75 -24.78
CA GLY A 149 5.96 18.78 -25.78
C GLY A 149 5.88 18.29 -27.23
N SER A 150 5.37 17.08 -27.48
CA SER A 150 5.14 16.56 -28.84
C SER A 150 4.08 17.38 -29.59
N GLY A 151 3.09 17.93 -28.89
CA GLY A 151 1.95 18.66 -29.45
C GLY A 151 0.79 17.75 -29.86
N ILE A 152 0.87 16.44 -29.62
CA ILE A 152 -0.18 15.48 -30.00
C ILE A 152 -1.44 15.61 -29.14
N CYS A 153 -1.32 16.13 -27.91
CA CYS A 153 -2.44 16.36 -27.00
C CYS A 153 -2.88 17.82 -26.96
N ALA A 154 -2.73 18.54 -28.08
CA ALA A 154 -3.24 19.90 -28.19
C ALA A 154 -4.73 19.95 -27.77
N PRO A 155 -5.14 20.91 -26.91
CA PRO A 155 -6.51 20.97 -26.41
C PRO A 155 -7.55 20.91 -27.55
N SER A 156 -8.52 20.02 -27.40
CA SER A 156 -9.56 19.77 -28.40
C SER A 156 -10.91 19.47 -27.74
N SER A 157 -11.94 19.18 -28.52
CA SER A 157 -13.22 18.72 -27.96
C SER A 157 -13.14 17.35 -27.28
N PHE A 158 -12.10 16.57 -27.58
CA PHE A 158 -11.88 15.21 -27.07
C PHE A 158 -10.79 15.16 -25.99
N VAL A 159 -9.88 16.13 -25.99
CA VAL A 159 -8.80 16.27 -25.00
C VAL A 159 -9.00 17.59 -24.25
N LYS A 160 -9.69 17.52 -23.11
CA LYS A 160 -10.05 18.69 -22.28
C LYS A 160 -9.00 18.97 -21.21
N TYR A 161 -8.36 17.92 -20.70
CA TYR A 161 -7.40 17.99 -19.60
C TYR A 161 -6.07 17.31 -20.00
N PRO A 162 -5.32 17.89 -20.95
CA PRO A 162 -4.13 17.24 -21.50
C PRO A 162 -2.97 17.12 -20.51
N ASP A 163 -2.87 18.04 -19.55
CA ASP A 163 -1.78 18.11 -18.57
C ASP A 163 -2.32 18.70 -17.26
N ASP A 164 -2.53 17.83 -16.28
CA ASP A 164 -2.91 18.21 -14.92
C ASP A 164 -1.70 18.41 -14.01
N LYS A 165 -0.47 18.24 -14.54
CA LYS A 165 0.80 18.49 -13.86
C LYS A 165 1.01 17.71 -12.55
N GLY A 166 0.19 16.69 -12.26
CA GLY A 166 0.16 16.04 -10.95
C GLY A 166 -0.36 16.94 -9.82
N HIS A 167 -1.12 17.99 -10.14
CA HIS A 167 -1.81 18.84 -9.15
C HIS A 167 -3.04 18.13 -8.61
N LEU A 168 -3.39 18.44 -7.36
CA LEU A 168 -4.65 18.01 -6.77
C LEU A 168 -5.83 18.56 -7.56
N LEU A 169 -6.80 17.70 -7.81
CA LEU A 169 -8.00 17.98 -8.59
C LEU A 169 -9.20 18.20 -7.66
N ASP A 170 -9.91 19.30 -7.89
CA ASP A 170 -11.18 19.61 -7.24
C ASP A 170 -12.32 19.80 -8.22
N ARG A 171 -12.13 19.42 -9.49
CA ARG A 171 -13.16 19.55 -10.51
C ARG A 171 -14.28 18.52 -10.30
N VAL A 172 -15.49 18.95 -10.66
CA VAL A 172 -16.70 18.14 -10.78
C VAL A 172 -17.27 18.34 -12.18
N GLU A 173 -18.33 17.61 -12.57
CA GLU A 173 -18.94 17.72 -13.90
C GLU A 173 -19.21 19.19 -14.30
N ASP A 174 -19.82 19.95 -13.38
CA ASP A 174 -20.16 21.37 -13.55
C ASP A 174 -19.36 22.30 -12.62
N GLY A 175 -18.03 22.31 -12.77
CA GLY A 175 -17.16 23.32 -12.14
C GLY A 175 -16.18 22.72 -11.14
N THR A 176 -16.21 23.21 -9.90
CA THR A 176 -15.25 22.86 -8.84
C THR A 176 -15.98 22.59 -7.53
N ALA A 177 -15.61 21.53 -6.84
CA ALA A 177 -16.07 21.16 -5.53
C ALA A 177 -15.61 22.16 -4.46
N THR A 178 -16.34 22.21 -3.34
CA THR A 178 -15.88 22.92 -2.16
C THR A 178 -14.88 22.04 -1.40
N THR A 179 -13.62 22.46 -1.37
CA THR A 179 -12.51 21.73 -0.71
C THR A 179 -12.09 22.39 0.59
N PHE A 180 -11.31 21.68 1.41
CA PHE A 180 -10.83 22.19 2.70
C PHE A 180 -10.01 23.47 2.51
N GLU A 181 -10.55 24.59 2.97
CA GLU A 181 -9.96 25.93 2.81
C GLU A 181 -9.58 26.30 1.35
N GLY A 182 -10.18 25.65 0.36
CA GLY A 182 -9.81 25.82 -1.05
C GLY A 182 -8.45 25.21 -1.42
N LYS A 183 -7.97 24.21 -0.67
CA LYS A 183 -6.66 23.54 -0.86
C LYS A 183 -6.71 22.32 -1.80
N HIS A 184 -7.80 22.13 -2.54
CA HIS A 184 -7.97 21.06 -3.53
C HIS A 184 -8.01 19.61 -2.97
N PHE A 185 -8.12 19.43 -1.65
CA PHE A 185 -8.39 18.13 -1.03
C PHE A 185 -9.55 18.23 -0.03
N LEU A 186 -10.15 17.09 0.32
CA LEU A 186 -11.21 16.99 1.31
C LEU A 186 -10.63 16.62 2.68
N LEU A 187 -11.18 17.18 3.75
CA LEU A 187 -10.86 16.82 5.13
C LEU A 187 -12.08 16.16 5.78
N TRP A 188 -11.90 14.96 6.32
CA TRP A 188 -12.80 14.34 7.28
C TRP A 188 -12.34 14.71 8.68
N ASP A 189 -13.12 15.58 9.34
CA ASP A 189 -12.92 15.99 10.73
C ASP A 189 -14.29 16.13 11.41
N PRO A 190 -14.83 15.05 12.02
CA PRO A 190 -16.14 15.07 12.66
C PRO A 190 -16.12 15.83 14.00
N ASP A 191 -14.94 15.99 14.61
CA ASP A 191 -14.79 16.63 15.92
C ASP A 191 -14.59 18.16 15.80
N GLY A 192 -14.27 18.67 14.60
CA GLY A 192 -14.10 20.10 14.32
C GLY A 192 -12.81 20.68 14.87
N ASN A 193 -11.74 19.89 14.88
CA ASN A 193 -10.41 20.28 15.33
C ASN A 193 -9.75 21.33 14.41
N TYR A 194 -10.09 21.30 13.12
CA TYR A 194 -9.50 22.15 12.08
C TYR A 194 -10.52 23.11 11.43
N GLY A 195 -11.78 23.10 11.88
CA GLY A 195 -12.84 23.91 11.30
C GLY A 195 -14.24 23.46 11.74
N PRO A 196 -15.30 23.81 10.99
CA PRO A 196 -16.61 23.21 11.19
C PRO A 196 -16.56 21.69 11.06
N SER A 197 -17.32 20.98 11.89
CA SER A 197 -17.42 19.52 11.80
C SER A 197 -17.90 19.06 10.43
N THR A 198 -17.32 17.96 9.96
CA THR A 198 -17.64 17.38 8.65
C THR A 198 -18.78 16.37 8.76
N GLU A 199 -19.80 16.51 7.91
CA GLU A 199 -20.92 15.57 7.83
C GLU A 199 -20.60 14.46 6.81
N VAL A 200 -20.64 13.19 7.24
CA VAL A 200 -20.18 12.04 6.45
C VAL A 200 -20.85 11.95 5.08
N ALA A 201 -22.17 12.16 5.02
CA ALA A 201 -22.93 12.10 3.77
C ALA A 201 -22.49 13.18 2.77
N SER A 202 -22.21 14.39 3.25
CA SER A 202 -21.76 15.49 2.38
C SER A 202 -20.32 15.26 1.88
N PHE A 203 -19.46 14.71 2.75
CA PHE A 203 -18.10 14.35 2.42
C PHE A 203 -18.05 13.25 1.34
N GLN A 204 -18.81 12.17 1.55
CA GLN A 204 -18.91 11.07 0.59
C GLN A 204 -19.47 11.52 -0.77
N GLN A 205 -20.52 12.36 -0.76
CA GLN A 205 -21.11 12.89 -1.99
C GLN A 205 -20.11 13.76 -2.76
N THR A 206 -19.43 14.68 -2.09
CA THR A 206 -18.43 15.56 -2.72
C THR A 206 -17.28 14.76 -3.30
N LEU A 207 -16.81 13.74 -2.56
CA LEU A 207 -15.74 12.87 -3.01
C LEU A 207 -16.14 12.06 -4.26
N LYS A 208 -17.36 11.50 -4.28
CA LYS A 208 -17.92 10.84 -5.46
C LYS A 208 -17.96 11.78 -6.67
N GLU A 209 -18.42 13.01 -6.49
CA GLU A 209 -18.48 14.01 -7.57
C GLU A 209 -17.08 14.37 -8.09
N MET A 210 -16.07 14.48 -7.22
CA MET A 210 -14.69 14.74 -7.62
C MET A 210 -14.07 13.55 -8.37
N VAL A 211 -14.36 12.30 -7.97
CA VAL A 211 -13.94 11.08 -8.70
C VAL A 211 -14.49 11.11 -10.13
N LEU A 212 -15.78 11.39 -10.30
CA LEU A 212 -16.41 11.51 -11.62
C LEU A 212 -15.89 12.73 -12.40
N GLY A 213 -15.51 13.80 -11.69
CA GLY A 213 -14.97 15.03 -12.25
C GLY A 213 -13.58 14.89 -12.85
N VAL A 214 -12.83 13.82 -12.54
CA VAL A 214 -11.56 13.50 -13.21
C VAL A 214 -11.76 13.40 -14.73
N GLY A 215 -12.84 12.72 -15.14
CA GLY A 215 -13.25 12.55 -16.52
C GLY A 215 -12.33 11.62 -17.32
N GLN A 216 -12.65 11.42 -18.60
CA GLN A 216 -11.96 10.48 -19.51
C GLN A 216 -11.41 11.17 -20.78
N THR A 217 -10.99 12.43 -20.64
CA THR A 217 -10.57 13.31 -21.75
C THR A 217 -9.15 13.82 -21.58
N GLY A 218 -8.29 12.96 -21.04
CA GLY A 218 -6.86 13.16 -20.89
C GLY A 218 -6.10 13.02 -22.20
N CYS A 219 -4.77 13.07 -22.10
CA CYS A 219 -3.85 13.01 -23.24
C CYS A 219 -3.68 11.59 -23.83
N GLY A 220 -4.26 10.55 -23.21
CA GLY A 220 -4.18 9.16 -23.70
C GLY A 220 -2.79 8.53 -23.61
N TYR A 221 -1.85 9.17 -22.90
CA TYR A 221 -0.59 8.57 -22.48
C TYR A 221 -0.56 8.57 -20.97
N GLU A 222 -0.57 7.37 -20.44
CA GLU A 222 -0.98 7.16 -19.07
C GLU A 222 0.26 7.12 -18.19
N MET A 223 0.53 8.22 -17.48
CA MET A 223 1.72 8.32 -16.63
C MET A 223 1.32 8.18 -15.18
N GLN A 224 0.53 7.14 -14.84
CA GLN A 224 -0.08 7.00 -13.53
C GLN A 224 0.98 6.90 -12.42
N LEU A 225 2.04 6.12 -12.63
CA LEU A 225 3.09 5.97 -11.62
C LEU A 225 3.94 7.25 -11.49
N GLU A 226 4.27 7.91 -12.61
CA GLU A 226 5.02 9.16 -12.59
C GLU A 226 4.18 10.31 -12.01
N SER A 227 2.86 10.34 -12.18
CA SER A 227 2.01 11.38 -11.59
C SER A 227 1.97 11.27 -10.07
N VAL A 228 1.91 10.03 -9.54
CA VAL A 228 2.06 9.75 -8.11
C VAL A 228 3.44 10.16 -7.61
N TYR A 229 4.52 9.76 -8.29
CA TYR A 229 5.89 10.17 -7.93
C TYR A 229 6.02 11.70 -7.93
N ARG A 230 5.53 12.36 -8.98
CA ARG A 230 5.59 13.80 -9.15
C ARG A 230 4.84 14.54 -8.05
N PHE A 231 3.67 14.04 -7.63
CA PHE A 231 2.92 14.66 -6.55
C PHE A 231 3.49 14.37 -5.16
N LEU A 232 3.96 13.15 -4.87
CA LEU A 232 4.36 12.75 -3.51
C LEU A 232 5.85 12.93 -3.21
N VAL A 233 6.72 12.69 -4.18
CA VAL A 233 8.15 12.41 -3.93
C VAL A 233 9.09 13.36 -4.67
N ASP A 234 8.75 13.81 -5.88
CA ASP A 234 9.68 14.63 -6.69
C ASP A 234 10.12 15.87 -5.90
N PRO A 235 11.41 16.03 -5.54
CA PRO A 235 11.89 17.16 -4.74
C PRO A 235 11.90 18.48 -5.52
N ASN A 236 11.91 18.42 -6.84
CA ASN A 236 11.99 19.58 -7.71
C ASN A 236 11.15 19.36 -8.97
N PRO A 237 9.81 19.25 -8.81
CA PRO A 237 8.90 19.07 -9.93
C PRO A 237 9.05 20.26 -10.89
N TYR A 238 9.25 19.98 -12.17
CA TYR A 238 9.44 21.02 -13.17
C TYR A 238 8.14 21.78 -13.46
N ASP A 239 8.15 23.10 -13.67
CA ASP A 239 6.92 23.82 -14.07
C ASP A 239 6.47 23.45 -15.49
N LYS A 240 7.44 23.25 -16.39
CA LYS A 240 7.19 22.90 -17.79
C LYS A 240 8.36 22.18 -18.43
N LEU A 241 8.06 21.47 -19.52
CA LEU A 241 9.05 20.89 -20.43
C LEU A 241 9.18 21.77 -21.67
N VAL A 242 10.40 22.01 -22.12
CA VAL A 242 10.68 22.81 -23.33
C VAL A 242 11.59 22.04 -24.28
N LYS A 243 11.32 22.15 -25.58
CA LYS A 243 12.22 21.71 -26.65
C LYS A 243 13.38 22.70 -26.75
N GLU A 244 14.59 22.25 -26.44
CA GLU A 244 15.80 23.01 -26.68
C GLU A 244 16.48 22.52 -27.97
N PRO A 245 16.76 23.41 -28.94
CA PRO A 245 17.45 23.03 -30.16
C PRO A 245 18.89 22.61 -29.84
N VAL A 246 19.27 21.41 -30.27
CA VAL A 246 20.65 20.93 -30.18
C VAL A 246 21.27 21.02 -31.57
N GLN A 247 22.47 21.60 -31.66
CA GLN A 247 23.19 21.70 -32.92
C GLN A 247 23.53 20.28 -33.41
N ASP A 248 23.11 19.94 -34.64
CA ASP A 248 23.37 18.67 -35.33
C ASP A 248 22.70 17.42 -34.70
N LEU A 249 21.67 17.57 -33.86
CA LEU A 249 20.82 16.49 -33.33
C LEU A 249 19.34 16.91 -33.30
N ALA A 250 18.43 15.96 -33.08
CA ALA A 250 17.02 16.28 -32.76
C ALA A 250 16.94 17.15 -31.49
N ASP A 251 15.90 17.99 -31.41
CA ASP A 251 15.62 18.83 -30.23
C ASP A 251 15.61 17.97 -28.95
N LYS A 252 16.25 18.42 -27.87
CA LYS A 252 16.19 17.73 -26.57
C LYS A 252 15.04 18.31 -25.74
N MET A 253 14.35 17.46 -24.99
CA MET A 253 13.43 17.93 -23.94
C MET A 253 14.22 18.30 -22.70
N VAL A 254 13.93 19.48 -22.14
CA VAL A 254 14.56 20.00 -20.92
C VAL A 254 13.51 20.48 -19.95
N LYS A 255 13.68 20.11 -18.67
CA LYS A 255 12.88 20.61 -17.55
C LYS A 255 13.20 22.07 -17.25
N GLN A 256 12.19 22.93 -17.16
CA GLN A 256 12.36 24.35 -16.86
C GLN A 256 11.44 24.80 -15.71
N GLY A 257 12.02 25.56 -14.76
CA GLY A 257 11.31 26.10 -13.60
C GLY A 257 11.01 25.04 -12.54
N GLN A 258 10.48 25.49 -11.40
CA GLN A 258 9.97 24.66 -10.33
C GLN A 258 8.46 24.88 -10.21
N ASP A 259 7.71 23.81 -10.04
CA ASP A 259 6.26 23.83 -9.83
C ASP A 259 5.96 24.12 -8.35
N ASP A 260 6.03 25.41 -8.00
CA ASP A 260 5.82 25.88 -6.63
C ASP A 260 4.40 25.59 -6.11
N GLU A 261 3.40 25.54 -7.00
CA GLU A 261 2.03 25.23 -6.60
C GLU A 261 1.90 23.74 -6.23
N LEU A 262 2.49 22.82 -7.00
CA LEU A 262 2.53 21.41 -6.62
C LEU A 262 3.20 21.23 -5.25
N LEU A 263 4.36 21.86 -5.03
CA LEU A 263 5.08 21.75 -3.75
C LEU A 263 4.27 22.32 -2.59
N LYS A 264 3.51 23.40 -2.83
CA LYS A 264 2.59 23.96 -1.85
C LYS A 264 1.43 23.00 -1.55
N GLN A 265 0.77 22.46 -2.57
CA GLN A 265 -0.31 21.49 -2.40
C GLN A 265 0.15 20.24 -1.64
N ARG A 266 1.32 19.69 -2.00
CA ARG A 266 1.92 18.55 -1.30
C ARG A 266 2.13 18.83 0.18
N ARG A 267 2.71 19.98 0.52
CA ARG A 267 2.95 20.37 1.92
C ARG A 267 1.65 20.58 2.69
N ASP A 268 0.63 21.14 2.05
CA ASP A 268 -0.65 21.39 2.69
C ASP A 268 -1.47 20.09 2.87
N PHE A 269 -1.25 19.09 2.00
CA PHE A 269 -1.90 17.78 2.02
C PHE A 269 -1.22 16.77 2.94
N LEU A 270 0.11 16.59 2.86
CA LEU A 270 0.82 15.53 3.59
C LEU A 270 1.12 15.92 5.03
N ARG A 271 0.85 15.00 5.96
CA ARG A 271 1.15 15.14 7.39
C ARG A 271 2.22 14.12 7.81
N PRO A 272 3.33 14.52 8.45
CA PRO A 272 4.41 13.58 8.77
C PRO A 272 3.99 12.38 9.62
N ASP A 273 2.97 12.55 10.46
CA ASP A 273 2.44 11.52 11.37
C ASP A 273 1.24 10.73 10.80
N SER A 274 0.91 10.90 9.52
CA SER A 274 -0.15 10.14 8.85
C SER A 274 0.37 8.89 8.15
N LEU A 275 -0.51 7.89 8.08
CA LEU A 275 -0.41 6.85 7.05
C LEU A 275 -0.80 7.45 5.70
N VAL A 276 -0.04 7.11 4.66
CA VAL A 276 -0.35 7.46 3.27
C VAL A 276 -0.79 6.20 2.55
N ALA A 277 -1.98 6.24 1.94
CA ALA A 277 -2.40 5.18 1.03
C ALA A 277 -2.70 5.77 -0.35
N VAL A 278 -1.99 5.26 -1.36
CA VAL A 278 -2.26 5.55 -2.77
C VAL A 278 -3.23 4.50 -3.29
N ILE A 279 -4.33 4.95 -3.90
CA ILE A 279 -5.30 4.07 -4.58
C ILE A 279 -5.31 4.47 -6.04
N MET A 280 -4.74 3.61 -6.87
CA MET A 280 -4.65 3.79 -8.31
C MET A 280 -5.79 3.06 -9.01
N LEU A 281 -6.45 3.75 -9.95
CA LEU A 281 -7.45 3.16 -10.85
C LEU A 281 -6.98 3.35 -12.30
N SER A 282 -6.79 2.26 -13.03
CA SER A 282 -6.50 2.28 -14.47
C SER A 282 -6.95 0.97 -15.13
N ASP A 283 -7.39 1.05 -16.38
CA ASP A 283 -7.73 -0.10 -17.22
C ASP A 283 -6.64 -0.46 -18.23
N GLU A 284 -5.46 0.15 -18.14
CA GLU A 284 -4.33 -0.03 -19.06
C GLU A 284 -3.00 -0.09 -18.28
N ASN A 285 -1.90 -0.35 -19.01
CA ASN A 285 -0.57 -0.50 -18.42
C ASN A 285 0.12 0.85 -18.28
N ASP A 286 0.86 1.05 -17.19
CA ASP A 286 1.55 2.34 -16.94
C ASP A 286 2.54 2.70 -18.05
N CYS A 287 2.37 3.87 -18.65
CA CYS A 287 3.23 4.46 -19.66
C CYS A 287 4.01 5.67 -19.11
N SER A 288 4.60 5.54 -17.92
CA SER A 288 5.42 6.60 -17.33
C SER A 288 6.74 6.85 -18.07
N ILE A 289 6.65 7.62 -19.16
CA ILE A 289 7.75 7.93 -20.10
C ILE A 289 8.81 8.81 -19.42
N GLN A 290 10.08 8.53 -19.73
CA GLN A 290 11.19 9.40 -19.35
C GLN A 290 11.10 10.73 -20.11
N ALA A 291 10.75 11.79 -19.39
CA ALA A 291 10.58 13.13 -19.97
C ALA A 291 11.87 13.73 -20.58
N GLU A 292 13.04 13.22 -20.20
CA GLU A 292 14.35 13.62 -20.72
C GLU A 292 15.09 12.41 -21.30
N GLY A 293 16.24 12.64 -21.93
CA GLY A 293 17.02 11.54 -22.51
C GLY A 293 16.39 11.02 -23.79
N TYR A 294 16.31 9.70 -23.96
CA TYR A 294 15.72 9.08 -25.16
C TYR A 294 14.21 8.84 -25.04
N GLY A 295 13.63 8.89 -23.84
CA GLY A 295 12.22 8.54 -23.62
C GLY A 295 11.23 9.46 -24.33
N TYR A 296 11.52 10.75 -24.48
CA TYR A 296 10.63 11.69 -25.16
C TYR A 296 10.33 11.34 -26.63
N PHE A 297 11.15 10.48 -27.27
CA PHE A 297 10.85 9.98 -28.61
C PHE A 297 9.62 9.06 -28.64
N ALA A 298 9.17 8.51 -27.50
CA ALA A 298 7.94 7.74 -27.41
C ALA A 298 6.75 8.47 -28.04
N LEU A 299 6.70 9.81 -27.89
CA LEU A 299 5.60 10.63 -28.40
C LEU A 299 5.96 11.40 -29.69
N ASN A 300 7.09 11.07 -30.33
CA ASN A 300 7.58 11.75 -31.54
C ASN A 300 7.46 10.86 -32.79
N ALA A 301 7.13 11.43 -33.95
CA ALA A 301 6.98 10.70 -35.21
C ALA A 301 8.27 10.01 -35.70
N GLU A 302 9.44 10.36 -35.17
CA GLU A 302 10.74 9.85 -35.61
C GLU A 302 11.24 8.60 -34.83
N LEU A 303 10.42 7.99 -33.98
CA LEU A 303 10.80 6.76 -33.28
C LEU A 303 10.92 5.58 -34.27
N ARG A 304 12.10 4.97 -34.37
CA ARG A 304 12.35 3.81 -35.22
C ARG A 304 12.42 2.53 -34.41
N ARG A 305 12.22 1.40 -35.10
CA ARG A 305 12.32 0.05 -34.52
C ARG A 305 13.71 -0.31 -33.98
N GLY A 306 13.80 -1.43 -33.26
CA GLY A 306 15.04 -2.02 -32.76
C GLY A 306 15.76 -2.90 -33.80
N ALA A 307 17.03 -3.22 -33.54
CA ALA A 307 17.76 -4.24 -34.28
C ALA A 307 17.01 -5.60 -34.28
N THR A 308 17.19 -6.44 -35.30
CA THR A 308 16.46 -7.71 -35.45
C THR A 308 16.63 -8.63 -34.24
N ILE A 309 17.79 -8.60 -33.57
CA ILE A 309 18.02 -9.42 -32.38
C ILE A 309 17.03 -9.09 -31.24
N CYS A 310 16.59 -7.82 -31.13
CA CYS A 310 15.65 -7.37 -30.10
C CYS A 310 14.35 -8.17 -30.13
N GLU A 311 13.84 -8.52 -31.33
CA GLU A 311 12.59 -9.27 -31.51
C GLU A 311 12.63 -10.64 -30.83
N THR A 312 13.81 -11.24 -30.72
CA THR A 312 13.98 -12.56 -30.11
C THR A 312 14.50 -12.48 -28.67
N ASP A 313 15.43 -11.56 -28.41
CA ASP A 313 16.05 -11.34 -27.11
C ASP A 313 16.25 -9.84 -26.84
N PRO A 314 15.29 -9.18 -26.15
CA PRO A 314 15.41 -7.77 -25.81
C PRO A 314 16.56 -7.48 -24.83
N ASN A 315 17.11 -8.50 -24.17
CA ASN A 315 18.24 -8.40 -23.25
C ASN A 315 19.60 -8.70 -23.91
N ASP A 316 19.63 -9.00 -25.22
CA ASP A 316 20.88 -9.20 -25.94
C ASP A 316 21.71 -7.90 -25.92
N PRO A 317 23.03 -7.94 -25.68
CA PRO A 317 23.89 -6.75 -25.69
C PRO A 317 23.88 -5.97 -27.02
N CYS A 318 23.51 -6.63 -28.11
CA CYS A 318 23.32 -6.05 -29.43
C CYS A 318 21.87 -5.68 -29.74
N CYS A 319 20.96 -5.72 -28.78
CA CYS A 319 19.65 -5.10 -28.91
C CYS A 319 19.74 -3.58 -28.69
N TYR A 320 19.67 -2.83 -29.80
CA TYR A 320 19.76 -1.36 -29.82
C TYR A 320 18.71 -0.74 -30.76
N SER A 321 18.41 0.54 -30.55
CA SER A 321 17.46 1.30 -31.39
C SER A 321 18.07 1.74 -32.71
N CYS A 322 17.32 1.62 -33.82
CA CYS A 322 17.76 2.07 -35.14
C CYS A 322 17.85 3.61 -35.31
N ASN A 323 17.45 4.42 -34.31
CA ASN A 323 17.80 5.85 -34.25
C ASN A 323 19.27 6.07 -33.87
N GLY A 324 19.90 5.08 -33.25
CA GLY A 324 21.26 5.14 -32.71
C GLY A 324 22.28 4.40 -33.56
N LYS A 325 23.52 4.37 -33.05
CA LYS A 325 24.59 3.52 -33.59
C LYS A 325 24.63 2.18 -32.82
N PRO A 326 25.08 1.09 -33.47
CA PRO A 326 25.27 -0.18 -32.77
C PRO A 326 26.23 -0.01 -31.57
N PRO A 327 25.96 -0.71 -30.45
CA PRO A 327 26.86 -0.77 -29.30
C PRO A 327 28.25 -1.32 -29.68
N GLU A 328 29.24 -1.06 -28.82
CA GLU A 328 30.59 -1.58 -29.03
C GLU A 328 30.58 -3.12 -29.07
N GLY A 329 31.15 -3.70 -30.13
CA GLY A 329 31.17 -5.15 -30.34
C GLY A 329 29.99 -5.70 -31.17
N CYS A 330 29.04 -4.85 -31.57
CA CYS A 330 27.92 -5.21 -32.43
C CYS A 330 28.10 -4.67 -33.85
N ASP A 331 27.78 -5.49 -34.85
CA ASP A 331 27.76 -5.06 -36.26
C ASP A 331 26.48 -4.25 -36.54
N PRO A 332 26.50 -3.28 -37.48
CA PRO A 332 25.28 -2.61 -37.92
C PRO A 332 24.27 -3.60 -38.50
N ASP A 333 23.06 -3.59 -37.95
CA ASP A 333 21.95 -4.43 -38.42
C ASP A 333 21.36 -3.87 -39.73
N PRO A 334 21.32 -4.66 -40.82
CA PRO A 334 20.75 -4.24 -42.09
C PRO A 334 19.31 -3.72 -42.01
N ILE A 335 18.53 -4.19 -41.03
CA ILE A 335 17.14 -3.76 -40.88
C ILE A 335 17.01 -2.27 -40.55
N CYS A 336 18.05 -1.66 -39.95
CA CYS A 336 18.06 -0.23 -39.64
C CYS A 336 18.21 0.67 -40.89
N GLU A 337 18.54 0.09 -42.05
CA GLU A 337 18.63 0.78 -43.34
C GLU A 337 17.36 0.57 -44.20
N ASP A 338 16.40 -0.25 -43.76
CA ASP A 338 15.15 -0.49 -44.50
C ASP A 338 14.05 0.49 -44.07
N GLU A 339 13.76 1.47 -44.94
CA GLU A 339 12.70 2.46 -44.71
C GLU A 339 11.28 1.83 -44.65
N ASN A 340 11.08 0.62 -45.19
CA ASN A 340 9.77 -0.06 -45.14
C ASN A 340 9.55 -0.84 -43.84
N ALA A 341 10.60 -1.08 -43.07
CA ALA A 341 10.51 -1.82 -41.82
C ALA A 341 9.83 -1.00 -40.70
N GLU A 342 9.65 0.31 -40.89
CA GLU A 342 9.10 1.22 -39.87
C GLU A 342 7.56 1.25 -39.84
N ALA A 343 6.87 0.87 -40.92
CA ALA A 343 5.42 1.07 -41.07
C ALA A 343 4.57 0.32 -40.02
N GLU A 344 5.05 -0.80 -39.48
CA GLU A 344 4.40 -1.56 -38.40
C GLU A 344 4.57 -0.91 -37.01
N TYR A 345 5.49 0.04 -36.88
CA TYR A 345 5.89 0.69 -35.63
C TYR A 345 5.39 2.16 -35.52
N GLU A 346 4.54 2.59 -36.45
CA GLU A 346 3.99 3.95 -36.50
C GLU A 346 2.78 4.16 -35.58
N SER A 347 2.19 3.09 -35.03
CA SER A 347 1.03 3.19 -34.11
C SER A 347 1.45 3.82 -32.80
N ILE A 348 1.06 5.08 -32.59
CA ILE A 348 1.49 5.85 -31.41
C ILE A 348 0.86 5.28 -30.12
N GLY A 349 -0.40 4.84 -30.20
CA GLY A 349 -1.12 4.25 -29.06
C GLY A 349 -0.48 2.97 -28.52
N LEU A 350 0.25 2.22 -29.35
CA LEU A 350 0.94 1.01 -28.90
C LEU A 350 2.35 1.26 -28.37
N ARG A 351 2.91 2.47 -28.41
CA ARG A 351 4.33 2.70 -28.08
C ARG A 351 4.72 2.45 -26.64
N CYS A 352 3.75 2.34 -25.75
CA CYS A 352 3.95 1.99 -24.34
C CYS A 352 4.19 0.50 -24.12
N TRP A 353 3.85 -0.36 -25.10
CA TRP A 353 3.96 -1.81 -25.03
C TRP A 353 5.26 -2.35 -25.66
N ASP A 354 5.90 -3.29 -24.94
CA ASP A 354 7.09 -4.09 -25.33
C ASP A 354 8.21 -3.28 -26.00
N GLN A 355 8.56 -2.14 -25.39
CA GLN A 355 9.42 -1.12 -25.99
C GLN A 355 10.82 -1.61 -26.33
N LYS A 356 11.44 -2.39 -25.45
CA LYS A 356 12.80 -2.88 -25.69
C LYS A 356 12.86 -3.82 -26.89
N ARG A 357 11.88 -4.74 -27.01
CA ARG A 357 11.76 -5.65 -28.16
C ARG A 357 11.49 -4.90 -29.45
N ARG A 358 10.59 -3.91 -29.41
CA ARG A 358 10.08 -3.22 -30.60
C ARG A 358 10.98 -2.09 -31.07
N TYR A 359 11.52 -1.30 -30.16
CA TYR A 359 12.29 -0.07 -30.44
C TYR A 359 13.76 -0.17 -30.03
N GLY A 360 14.18 -1.25 -29.38
CA GLY A 360 15.57 -1.44 -28.96
C GLY A 360 16.00 -0.56 -27.77
N ALA A 361 15.05 0.12 -27.12
CA ALA A 361 15.31 1.05 -26.03
C ALA A 361 14.18 1.08 -24.99
N ASP A 362 14.54 1.41 -23.77
CA ASP A 362 13.61 1.65 -22.67
C ASP A 362 13.24 3.13 -22.64
N LEU A 363 11.98 3.42 -22.95
CA LEU A 363 11.46 4.79 -23.01
C LEU A 363 10.75 5.17 -21.71
N LEU A 364 10.36 4.18 -20.89
CA LEU A 364 9.73 4.38 -19.58
C LEU A 364 10.75 4.43 -18.45
N TYR A 365 10.42 5.11 -17.36
CA TYR A 365 11.15 4.91 -16.11
C TYR A 365 10.96 3.46 -15.62
N PRO A 366 11.97 2.85 -14.99
CA PRO A 366 11.84 1.49 -14.44
C PRO A 366 10.84 1.49 -13.27
N VAL A 367 10.13 0.37 -13.06
CA VAL A 367 9.20 0.19 -11.93
C VAL A 367 9.93 0.35 -10.60
N GLU A 368 11.21 -0.07 -10.53
CA GLU A 368 12.06 0.10 -9.35
C GLU A 368 12.16 1.57 -8.88
N ARG A 369 11.99 2.56 -9.79
CA ARG A 369 11.88 3.98 -9.44
C ARG A 369 10.80 4.22 -8.39
N TYR A 370 9.62 3.67 -8.62
CA TYR A 370 8.43 3.95 -7.82
C TYR A 370 8.49 3.23 -6.48
N LYS A 371 9.01 1.99 -6.45
CA LYS A 371 9.30 1.34 -5.17
C LYS A 371 10.34 2.12 -4.37
N ASN A 372 11.42 2.59 -5.00
CA ASN A 372 12.43 3.38 -4.29
C ASN A 372 11.87 4.73 -3.81
N ALA A 373 11.00 5.35 -4.60
CA ALA A 373 10.29 6.58 -4.23
C ALA A 373 9.39 6.39 -3.00
N LEU A 374 8.75 5.23 -2.84
CA LEU A 374 7.84 4.95 -1.72
C LEU A 374 8.52 4.32 -0.49
N THR A 375 9.76 3.82 -0.63
CA THR A 375 10.40 3.01 0.44
C THR A 375 11.76 3.51 0.93
N LEU A 376 12.51 4.28 0.12
CA LEU A 376 13.83 4.78 0.53
C LEU A 376 13.74 6.15 1.19
N GLU A 377 14.22 6.28 2.43
CA GLU A 377 14.30 7.57 3.15
C GLU A 377 15.24 8.59 2.48
N THR A 378 16.17 8.12 1.64
CA THR A 378 17.10 8.93 0.86
C THR A 378 17.12 8.48 -0.59
N ILE A 379 17.02 9.41 -1.53
CA ILE A 379 16.96 9.16 -2.97
C ILE A 379 18.03 9.95 -3.73
N ALA A 380 18.36 9.50 -4.94
CA ALA A 380 19.24 10.18 -5.90
C ALA A 380 18.42 10.66 -7.12
N PRO A 381 17.91 11.91 -7.13
CA PRO A 381 16.99 12.40 -8.17
C PRO A 381 17.57 12.43 -9.58
N SER A 382 18.90 12.44 -9.72
CA SER A 382 19.60 12.39 -11.01
C SER A 382 19.49 11.03 -11.70
N ARG A 383 18.99 10.00 -11.02
CA ARG A 383 18.90 8.64 -11.52
C ARG A 383 17.47 8.25 -11.83
N ASN A 384 17.30 7.51 -12.94
CA ASN A 384 16.00 7.00 -13.34
C ASN A 384 15.37 6.09 -12.27
N ASP A 385 16.18 5.26 -11.61
CA ASP A 385 15.75 4.33 -10.55
C ASP A 385 15.72 4.95 -9.14
N LEU A 386 16.16 6.20 -8.98
CA LEU A 386 16.30 6.92 -7.71
C LEU A 386 17.22 6.28 -6.66
N LEU A 387 17.86 5.15 -6.95
CA LEU A 387 18.68 4.40 -6.00
C LEU A 387 20.05 5.08 -5.82
N PRO A 388 20.41 5.56 -4.61
CA PRO A 388 21.72 6.14 -4.35
C PRO A 388 22.87 5.17 -4.60
N ARG A 389 23.93 5.63 -5.27
CA ARG A 389 25.21 4.93 -5.44
C ARG A 389 26.37 5.85 -5.05
N ASP A 390 27.55 5.25 -4.88
CA ASP A 390 28.76 5.99 -4.48
C ASP A 390 29.05 7.17 -5.43
N GLY A 391 29.04 8.38 -4.87
CA GLY A 391 29.32 9.62 -5.60
C GLY A 391 28.08 10.34 -6.15
N ASP A 392 26.87 9.77 -5.99
CA ASP A 392 25.64 10.47 -6.34
C ASP A 392 25.34 11.60 -5.33
N GLU A 393 24.73 12.67 -5.82
CA GLU A 393 24.09 13.66 -4.96
C GLU A 393 22.75 13.08 -4.47
N THR A 394 22.62 12.99 -3.14
CA THR A 394 21.46 12.40 -2.48
C THR A 394 20.70 13.44 -1.68
N ILE A 395 19.39 13.25 -1.58
CA ILE A 395 18.51 14.09 -0.76
C ILE A 395 17.61 13.22 0.12
N ALA A 396 17.09 13.80 1.21
CA ALA A 396 16.01 13.19 1.95
C ALA A 396 14.76 13.07 1.08
N ASN A 397 14.09 11.93 1.13
CA ASN A 397 12.86 11.69 0.39
C ASN A 397 11.71 12.52 0.99
N PRO A 398 11.11 13.47 0.24
CA PRO A 398 10.06 14.35 0.75
C PRO A 398 8.85 13.64 1.37
N LEU A 399 8.51 12.43 0.90
CA LEU A 399 7.39 11.65 1.43
C LEU A 399 7.72 11.01 2.79
N LEU A 400 8.99 10.73 3.05
CA LEU A 400 9.46 9.94 4.20
C LEU A 400 10.23 10.79 5.21
N VAL A 401 10.26 12.12 5.04
CA VAL A 401 10.75 13.03 6.07
C VAL A 401 9.81 12.93 7.27
N ASP A 402 10.34 12.39 8.37
CA ASP A 402 9.62 12.16 9.63
C ASP A 402 8.42 11.20 9.54
N ARG A 403 8.30 10.48 8.41
CA ARG A 403 7.33 9.39 8.19
C ARG A 403 8.05 8.06 7.98
N PRO A 404 7.81 7.05 8.83
CA PRO A 404 8.32 5.71 8.60
C PRO A 404 7.84 5.10 7.26
N PRO A 405 8.71 4.42 6.49
CA PRO A 405 8.32 3.80 5.22
C PRO A 405 7.21 2.74 5.34
N ASN A 406 7.02 2.14 6.52
CA ASN A 406 5.95 1.16 6.75
C ASN A 406 4.54 1.77 6.76
N LEU A 407 4.43 3.11 6.84
CA LEU A 407 3.16 3.83 6.79
C LEU A 407 2.76 4.27 5.36
N VAL A 408 3.39 3.71 4.32
CA VAL A 408 3.11 4.05 2.91
C VAL A 408 2.60 2.81 2.18
N TYR A 409 1.35 2.87 1.74
CA TYR A 409 0.63 1.80 1.06
C TYR A 409 0.33 2.16 -0.39
N PHE A 410 0.33 1.14 -1.25
CA PHE A 410 -0.02 1.29 -2.66
C PHE A 410 -1.02 0.21 -3.08
N ALA A 411 -2.25 0.63 -3.38
CA ALA A 411 -3.29 -0.22 -3.93
C ALA A 411 -3.49 0.08 -5.42
N GLY A 412 -3.54 -0.96 -6.24
CA GLY A 412 -3.91 -0.85 -7.65
C GLY A 412 -5.19 -1.61 -7.95
N ILE A 413 -6.21 -0.89 -8.41
CA ILE A 413 -7.40 -1.41 -9.08
C ILE A 413 -7.08 -1.36 -10.57
N VAL A 414 -6.50 -2.44 -11.08
CA VAL A 414 -5.83 -2.46 -12.40
C VAL A 414 -6.30 -3.62 -13.26
N GLY A 415 -5.90 -3.62 -14.53
CA GLY A 415 -6.20 -4.70 -15.47
C GLY A 415 -5.60 -6.04 -15.07
N VAL A 416 -6.41 -6.88 -14.41
CA VAL A 416 -6.12 -8.27 -14.08
C VAL A 416 -7.46 -9.01 -13.91
N PRO A 417 -7.62 -10.25 -14.39
CA PRO A 417 -8.85 -11.00 -14.14
C PRO A 417 -9.05 -11.19 -12.64
N TRP A 418 -10.17 -10.77 -12.08
CA TRP A 418 -10.44 -10.90 -10.65
C TRP A 418 -10.33 -12.36 -10.18
N GLN A 419 -10.69 -13.31 -11.03
CA GLN A 419 -10.61 -14.75 -10.77
C GLN A 419 -9.18 -15.23 -10.49
N ALA A 420 -8.17 -14.56 -11.06
CA ALA A 420 -6.77 -14.91 -10.90
C ALA A 420 -6.21 -14.48 -9.53
N ILE A 421 -6.83 -13.49 -8.88
CA ILE A 421 -6.35 -12.89 -7.64
C ILE A 421 -7.32 -13.05 -6.46
N ALA A 422 -8.52 -13.59 -6.68
CA ALA A 422 -9.47 -13.90 -5.61
C ALA A 422 -9.03 -15.12 -4.80
N ARG A 423 -9.34 -15.12 -3.50
CA ARG A 423 -9.19 -16.33 -2.68
C ARG A 423 -10.09 -17.44 -3.21
N LYS A 424 -9.70 -18.69 -2.93
CA LYS A 424 -10.38 -19.89 -3.40
C LYS A 424 -11.22 -20.51 -2.29
N ASN A 425 -12.42 -20.95 -2.61
CA ASN A 425 -13.29 -21.69 -1.70
C ASN A 425 -12.81 -23.14 -1.51
N ALA A 426 -13.56 -23.94 -0.76
CA ALA A 426 -13.22 -25.32 -0.44
C ALA A 426 -13.15 -26.26 -1.68
N ASP A 427 -13.87 -25.91 -2.76
CA ASP A 427 -13.86 -26.64 -4.02
C ASP A 427 -12.71 -26.21 -4.95
N GLY A 428 -11.98 -25.15 -4.57
CA GLY A 428 -10.86 -24.59 -5.32
C GLY A 428 -11.26 -23.51 -6.33
N ASP A 429 -12.52 -23.08 -6.32
CA ASP A 429 -13.04 -22.04 -7.21
C ASP A 429 -12.80 -20.64 -6.62
N PRO A 430 -12.49 -19.63 -7.46
CA PRO A 430 -12.38 -18.23 -7.02
C PRO A 430 -13.69 -17.72 -6.38
N ASP A 431 -13.59 -17.07 -5.22
CA ASP A 431 -14.73 -16.60 -4.44
C ASP A 431 -14.42 -15.26 -3.77
N LEU A 432 -15.00 -14.17 -4.30
CA LEU A 432 -14.80 -12.81 -3.78
C LEU A 432 -15.46 -12.58 -2.41
N SER A 433 -16.37 -13.46 -1.95
CA SER A 433 -16.87 -13.38 -0.58
C SER A 433 -15.78 -13.64 0.47
N LEU A 434 -14.70 -14.32 0.06
CA LEU A 434 -13.48 -14.54 0.84
C LEU A 434 -12.45 -13.42 0.64
N GLY A 435 -12.70 -12.46 -0.25
CA GLY A 435 -11.81 -11.36 -0.59
C GLY A 435 -10.70 -11.71 -1.59
N TYR A 436 -9.89 -10.71 -1.92
CA TYR A 436 -8.67 -10.90 -2.71
C TYR A 436 -7.55 -11.53 -1.87
N MET A 437 -6.67 -12.27 -2.53
CA MET A 437 -5.40 -12.71 -1.95
C MET A 437 -4.53 -11.49 -1.66
N GLY A 438 -3.95 -11.42 -0.46
CA GLY A 438 -2.93 -10.42 -0.12
C GLY A 438 -1.61 -10.69 -0.84
N THR A 439 -0.69 -9.72 -0.80
CA THR A 439 0.60 -9.82 -1.52
C THR A 439 1.42 -11.04 -1.11
N ASN A 440 1.45 -11.41 0.18
CA ASN A 440 2.14 -12.62 0.62
C ASN A 440 1.51 -13.91 0.08
N GLU A 441 0.18 -13.97 -0.02
CA GLU A 441 -0.55 -15.10 -0.59
C GLU A 441 -0.21 -15.24 -2.08
N LEU A 442 -0.27 -14.12 -2.83
CA LEU A 442 0.09 -14.04 -4.25
C LEU A 442 1.56 -14.43 -4.51
N ALA A 443 2.49 -13.90 -3.72
CA ALA A 443 3.92 -14.18 -3.84
C ALA A 443 4.24 -15.65 -3.52
N SER A 444 3.67 -16.19 -2.43
CA SER A 444 3.87 -17.59 -2.03
C SER A 444 3.31 -18.58 -3.06
N ALA A 445 2.24 -18.20 -3.76
CA ALA A 445 1.68 -18.97 -4.86
C ALA A 445 2.42 -18.75 -6.20
N GLY A 446 3.42 -17.85 -6.25
CA GLY A 446 4.17 -17.52 -7.46
C GLY A 446 3.34 -16.79 -8.53
N LEU A 447 2.25 -16.12 -8.12
CA LEU A 447 1.26 -15.54 -9.03
C LEU A 447 1.73 -14.23 -9.65
N PHE A 448 2.52 -13.39 -8.97
CA PHE A 448 3.07 -12.17 -9.58
C PHE A 448 3.91 -12.48 -10.81
N ARG A 449 4.74 -13.52 -10.76
CA ARG A 449 5.49 -13.94 -11.95
C ARG A 449 4.59 -14.43 -13.09
N ALA A 450 3.46 -15.05 -12.76
CA ALA A 450 2.50 -15.48 -13.76
C ALA A 450 1.74 -14.28 -14.38
N LEU A 451 1.36 -13.30 -13.56
CA LEU A 451 0.47 -12.21 -13.93
C LEU A 451 1.19 -10.95 -14.42
N ALA A 452 2.33 -10.59 -13.83
CA ALA A 452 3.08 -9.36 -14.14
C ALA A 452 4.38 -9.62 -14.92
N GLY A 453 4.98 -10.81 -14.77
CA GLY A 453 6.29 -11.10 -15.38
C GLY A 453 7.43 -10.45 -14.60
N ASP A 454 8.29 -9.71 -15.29
CA ASP A 454 9.26 -8.74 -14.75
C ASP A 454 9.47 -7.66 -15.81
N PRO A 455 8.69 -6.55 -15.74
CA PRO A 455 8.76 -5.48 -16.72
C PRO A 455 10.15 -4.84 -16.83
N ASP A 456 10.88 -4.67 -15.71
CA ASP A 456 12.22 -4.06 -15.70
C ASP A 456 13.28 -5.00 -16.29
N GLY A 457 13.07 -6.31 -16.18
CA GLY A 457 13.92 -7.35 -16.78
C GLY A 457 13.48 -7.80 -18.17
N HIS A 458 12.47 -7.17 -18.77
CA HIS A 458 11.88 -7.54 -20.06
C HIS A 458 11.40 -8.99 -20.13
N VAL A 459 10.92 -9.53 -19.01
CA VAL A 459 10.36 -10.89 -19.00
C VAL A 459 8.84 -10.81 -19.00
N PRO A 460 8.16 -11.34 -20.04
CA PRO A 460 6.72 -11.30 -20.11
C PRO A 460 6.07 -12.14 -18.99
N PRO A 461 4.80 -11.85 -18.66
CA PRO A 461 3.99 -12.72 -17.82
C PRO A 461 3.83 -14.10 -18.46
N LYS A 462 3.52 -15.11 -17.63
CA LYS A 462 3.31 -16.49 -18.10
C LYS A 462 1.85 -16.78 -18.41
N ASP A 463 0.92 -16.10 -17.74
CA ASP A 463 -0.50 -16.31 -17.98
C ASP A 463 -0.90 -15.71 -19.34
N PRO A 464 -1.52 -16.48 -20.24
CA PRO A 464 -1.90 -15.99 -21.57
C PRO A 464 -2.81 -14.75 -21.56
N PHE A 465 -3.67 -14.56 -20.56
CA PHE A 465 -4.55 -13.39 -20.46
C PHE A 465 -3.78 -12.11 -20.11
N MET A 466 -2.61 -12.25 -19.50
CA MET A 466 -1.79 -11.12 -19.08
C MET A 466 -0.71 -10.75 -20.09
N ILE A 467 -0.48 -11.56 -21.13
CA ILE A 467 0.43 -11.20 -22.21
C ILE A 467 -0.18 -10.02 -22.98
N GLU A 468 0.52 -8.89 -23.02
CA GLU A 468 0.17 -7.77 -23.88
C GLU A 468 0.44 -8.15 -25.35
N SER A 469 -0.58 -8.03 -26.19
CA SER A 469 -0.47 -8.26 -27.63
C SER A 469 -1.57 -7.50 -28.35
N ALA A 470 -1.31 -7.03 -29.57
CA ALA A 470 -2.37 -6.58 -30.48
C ALA A 470 -2.99 -7.77 -31.23
N ASP A 471 -2.23 -8.86 -31.41
CA ASP A 471 -2.68 -10.08 -32.07
C ASP A 471 -3.43 -11.03 -31.12
N PRO A 472 -4.30 -11.90 -31.64
CA PRO A 472 -4.89 -12.97 -30.86
C PRO A 472 -3.81 -13.83 -30.21
N ARG A 473 -3.89 -13.96 -28.89
CA ARG A 473 -2.94 -14.71 -28.08
C ARG A 473 -3.22 -16.20 -28.23
N THR A 474 -2.33 -17.02 -27.67
CA THR A 474 -2.45 -18.48 -27.74
C THR A 474 -2.18 -19.10 -26.38
N GLY A 475 -2.58 -20.36 -26.22
CA GLY A 475 -2.40 -21.12 -24.98
C GLY A 475 -3.64 -21.11 -24.10
N THR A 476 -3.56 -21.83 -22.99
CA THR A 476 -4.64 -21.93 -22.00
C THR A 476 -4.06 -21.53 -20.66
N SER A 477 -4.77 -20.67 -19.94
CA SER A 477 -4.40 -20.28 -18.58
C SER A 477 -4.64 -21.45 -17.63
N ASP A 478 -3.60 -21.86 -16.90
CA ASP A 478 -3.71 -22.82 -15.80
C ASP A 478 -4.47 -22.22 -14.60
N LEU A 479 -4.46 -20.90 -14.46
CA LEU A 479 -5.13 -20.17 -13.37
C LEU A 479 -6.65 -20.06 -13.60
N LEU A 480 -7.02 -19.80 -14.85
CA LEU A 480 -8.39 -19.46 -15.25
C LEU A 480 -9.10 -20.59 -16.00
N ASN A 481 -8.37 -21.63 -16.39
CA ASN A 481 -8.86 -22.77 -17.17
C ASN A 481 -9.62 -22.35 -18.44
N ALA A 482 -9.10 -21.33 -19.13
CA ALA A 482 -9.66 -20.76 -20.35
C ALA A 482 -8.54 -20.35 -21.31
N SER A 483 -8.85 -20.26 -22.60
CA SER A 483 -7.96 -19.63 -23.60
C SER A 483 -8.42 -18.19 -23.84
N PRO A 484 -7.52 -17.19 -23.86
CA PRO A 484 -7.90 -15.81 -24.19
C PRO A 484 -8.40 -15.69 -25.63
N SER A 485 -8.03 -16.61 -26.53
CA SER A 485 -8.44 -16.58 -27.94
C SER A 485 -9.78 -17.25 -28.23
N GLU A 486 -10.35 -17.95 -27.27
CA GLU A 486 -11.64 -18.64 -27.40
C GLU A 486 -12.72 -17.86 -26.66
N SER A 487 -13.98 -18.02 -27.06
CA SER A 487 -15.10 -17.38 -26.35
C SER A 487 -15.16 -17.85 -24.90
N ASN A 488 -15.08 -16.90 -23.97
CA ASN A 488 -15.08 -17.14 -22.53
C ASN A 488 -15.66 -15.94 -21.77
N ALA A 489 -16.00 -16.11 -20.50
CA ALA A 489 -16.62 -15.06 -19.68
C ALA A 489 -15.61 -14.06 -19.06
N ILE A 490 -14.31 -14.22 -19.32
CA ILE A 490 -13.25 -13.42 -18.70
C ILE A 490 -12.94 -12.21 -19.59
N ASN A 491 -12.53 -12.46 -20.84
CA ASN A 491 -12.22 -11.41 -21.81
C ASN A 491 -13.13 -11.43 -23.06
N GLY A 492 -14.05 -12.39 -23.16
CA GLY A 492 -14.94 -12.55 -24.31
C GLY A 492 -14.32 -13.21 -25.55
N GLY A 493 -12.99 -13.37 -25.58
CA GLY A 493 -12.22 -13.83 -26.72
C GLY A 493 -11.42 -12.70 -27.37
N ASP A 494 -10.17 -12.98 -27.75
CA ASP A 494 -9.30 -12.02 -28.43
C ASP A 494 -9.85 -11.67 -29.82
N ARG A 495 -9.67 -10.40 -30.17
CA ARG A 495 -10.21 -9.74 -31.35
C ARG A 495 -9.27 -9.86 -32.54
N THR A 496 -9.81 -9.83 -33.75
CA THR A 496 -9.00 -9.61 -34.94
C THR A 496 -8.37 -8.21 -34.88
N PRO A 497 -7.05 -8.05 -35.12
CA PRO A 497 -6.42 -6.73 -35.11
C PRO A 497 -7.05 -5.82 -36.16
N ALA A 498 -7.14 -4.53 -35.86
CA ALA A 498 -7.60 -3.54 -36.83
C ALA A 498 -6.72 -3.57 -38.09
N THR A 499 -7.28 -3.19 -39.25
CA THR A 499 -6.48 -3.11 -40.48
C THR A 499 -5.69 -1.81 -40.60
N ASP A 500 -6.15 -0.74 -39.94
CA ASP A 500 -5.43 0.53 -39.85
C ASP A 500 -4.52 0.50 -38.61
N PRO A 501 -3.19 0.64 -38.76
CA PRO A 501 -2.24 0.70 -37.65
C PRO A 501 -2.59 1.73 -36.56
N GLN A 502 -3.31 2.81 -36.90
CA GLN A 502 -3.71 3.83 -35.94
C GLN A 502 -4.86 3.38 -35.02
N ASP A 503 -5.61 2.35 -35.43
CA ASP A 503 -6.72 1.78 -34.65
C ASP A 503 -6.30 0.49 -33.91
N TYR A 504 -5.00 0.17 -33.89
CA TYR A 504 -4.48 -0.99 -33.15
C TYR A 504 -4.62 -0.76 -31.65
N GLY A 505 -5.25 -1.72 -30.97
CA GLY A 505 -5.33 -1.76 -29.52
C GLY A 505 -4.88 -3.11 -28.98
N LEU A 506 -4.43 -3.13 -27.73
CA LEU A 506 -4.07 -4.38 -27.05
C LEU A 506 -5.31 -5.25 -26.79
N GLN A 507 -5.13 -6.56 -26.79
CA GLN A 507 -6.14 -7.52 -26.40
C GLN A 507 -6.53 -7.35 -24.93
N TYR A 508 -7.81 -7.57 -24.63
CA TYR A 508 -8.33 -7.38 -23.28
C TYR A 508 -7.91 -8.51 -22.37
N THR A 509 -7.46 -8.18 -21.16
CA THR A 509 -7.25 -9.19 -20.11
C THR A 509 -8.57 -9.59 -19.46
N CYS A 510 -9.50 -8.64 -19.35
CA CYS A 510 -10.84 -8.88 -18.82
C CYS A 510 -11.88 -7.89 -19.35
N ILE A 511 -13.14 -8.27 -19.25
CA ILE A 511 -14.33 -7.45 -19.53
C ILE A 511 -15.35 -7.57 -18.39
N PHE A 512 -16.32 -6.65 -18.34
CA PHE A 512 -17.45 -6.71 -17.41
C PHE A 512 -18.68 -6.00 -17.99
N ASP A 513 -19.87 -6.42 -17.56
CA ASP A 513 -21.13 -5.87 -18.04
C ASP A 513 -21.28 -4.38 -17.71
N VAL A 514 -21.85 -3.62 -18.64
CA VAL A 514 -22.27 -2.23 -18.39
C VAL A 514 -23.71 -2.03 -18.86
N THR A 515 -24.33 -0.94 -18.41
CA THR A 515 -25.62 -0.53 -19.00
C THR A 515 -25.42 -0.23 -20.48
N ASP A 516 -26.20 -0.88 -21.35
CA ASP A 516 -26.16 -0.69 -22.80
C ASP A 516 -26.00 0.79 -23.20
N VAL A 517 -24.94 1.10 -23.93
CA VAL A 517 -24.67 2.44 -24.48
C VAL A 517 -24.82 2.37 -26.01
N PRO A 518 -25.94 2.88 -26.57
CA PRO A 518 -26.14 2.93 -28.01
C PRO A 518 -25.13 3.87 -28.67
N ASN A 519 -24.39 3.39 -29.68
CA ASN A 519 -23.26 4.10 -30.29
C ASN A 519 -22.21 4.48 -29.24
N GLY A 520 -21.84 3.49 -28.42
CA GLY A 520 -20.74 3.63 -27.47
C GLY A 520 -19.43 3.76 -28.23
N THR A 521 -18.53 4.61 -27.74
CA THR A 521 -17.26 4.94 -28.42
C THR A 521 -16.38 3.72 -28.67
N ASP A 522 -16.48 2.70 -27.81
CA ASP A 522 -15.74 1.44 -27.97
C ASP A 522 -16.28 0.55 -29.11
N CYS A 523 -17.44 0.91 -29.66
CA CYS A 523 -18.17 0.16 -30.69
C CYS A 523 -18.45 0.99 -31.94
N ASP A 524 -17.87 2.19 -32.07
CA ASP A 524 -18.10 3.10 -33.21
C ASP A 524 -17.67 2.48 -34.54
N ASP A 525 -16.61 1.68 -34.54
CA ASP A 525 -16.09 0.97 -35.72
C ASP A 525 -16.73 -0.42 -35.93
N CYS A 526 -17.66 -0.80 -35.06
CA CYS A 526 -18.20 -2.16 -35.01
C CYS A 526 -19.40 -2.32 -35.96
N GLY A 527 -19.12 -2.81 -37.18
CA GLY A 527 -20.10 -3.12 -38.23
C GLY A 527 -20.61 -4.58 -38.24
N ASP A 528 -21.17 -5.03 -39.36
CA ASP A 528 -21.61 -6.42 -39.56
C ASP A 528 -20.40 -7.39 -39.48
N GLY A 529 -20.39 -8.28 -38.49
CA GLY A 529 -19.34 -9.30 -38.31
C GLY A 529 -18.14 -8.87 -37.47
N CYS A 530 -18.24 -7.75 -36.75
CA CYS A 530 -17.27 -7.32 -35.74
C CYS A 530 -17.15 -8.38 -34.62
N ASP A 531 -15.91 -8.72 -34.23
CA ASP A 531 -15.60 -9.69 -33.18
C ASP A 531 -15.16 -9.03 -31.87
N ASN A 532 -15.45 -7.73 -31.70
CA ASN A 532 -15.17 -7.01 -30.46
C ASN A 532 -16.11 -7.50 -29.33
N PRO A 533 -15.60 -8.16 -28.27
CA PRO A 533 -16.42 -8.74 -27.22
C PRO A 533 -17.18 -7.72 -26.38
N VAL A 534 -16.80 -6.43 -26.42
CA VAL A 534 -17.56 -5.40 -25.70
C VAL A 534 -18.80 -4.88 -26.45
N CYS A 535 -19.00 -5.33 -27.68
CA CYS A 535 -19.99 -4.78 -28.60
C CYS A 535 -21.06 -5.77 -29.02
N ASN A 536 -22.29 -5.27 -29.13
CA ASN A 536 -23.39 -5.90 -29.85
C ASN A 536 -23.83 -4.95 -30.98
N GLY A 537 -23.25 -5.14 -32.17
CA GLY A 537 -23.28 -4.12 -33.21
C GLY A 537 -22.62 -2.83 -32.70
N THR A 538 -23.26 -1.67 -32.89
CA THR A 538 -22.77 -0.38 -32.38
C THR A 538 -23.15 -0.13 -30.92
N THR A 539 -23.80 -1.07 -30.24
CA THR A 539 -24.16 -0.93 -28.83
C THR A 539 -23.03 -1.50 -27.97
N GLN A 540 -22.45 -0.66 -27.11
CA GLN A 540 -21.52 -1.12 -26.08
C GLN A 540 -22.31 -1.79 -24.97
N THR A 541 -21.96 -3.03 -24.67
CA THR A 541 -22.64 -3.89 -23.67
C THR A 541 -21.70 -4.27 -22.52
N HIS A 542 -20.39 -4.13 -22.73
CA HIS A 542 -19.39 -4.36 -21.71
C HIS A 542 -18.37 -3.22 -21.70
N ALA A 543 -17.62 -3.10 -20.60
CA ALA A 543 -16.36 -2.39 -20.53
C ALA A 543 -15.20 -3.40 -20.44
N LYS A 544 -13.97 -2.90 -20.59
CA LYS A 544 -12.75 -3.72 -20.73
C LYS A 544 -11.58 -3.18 -19.94
N ALA A 545 -10.54 -3.99 -19.82
CA ALA A 545 -9.19 -3.56 -19.46
C ALA A 545 -8.11 -4.35 -20.22
N ALA A 546 -6.98 -3.70 -20.49
CA ALA A 546 -5.73 -4.33 -20.93
C ALA A 546 -4.87 -4.76 -19.71
N PRO A 547 -3.82 -5.58 -19.87
CA PRO A 547 -2.99 -6.03 -18.75
C PRO A 547 -2.27 -4.89 -18.00
N GLY A 548 -2.46 -4.76 -16.69
CA GLY A 548 -1.81 -3.76 -15.82
C GLY A 548 -0.47 -4.21 -15.21
N LEU A 549 0.50 -4.60 -16.05
CA LEU A 549 1.70 -5.34 -15.63
C LEU A 549 2.62 -4.54 -14.71
N ARG A 550 2.87 -3.27 -15.02
CA ARG A 550 3.83 -2.44 -14.27
C ARG A 550 3.28 -2.07 -12.90
N GLN A 551 1.98 -1.82 -12.79
CA GLN A 551 1.32 -1.60 -11.51
C GLN A 551 1.36 -2.86 -10.64
N LEU A 552 1.08 -4.05 -11.20
CA LEU A 552 1.20 -5.32 -10.47
C LEU A 552 2.65 -5.60 -10.02
N SER A 553 3.65 -5.26 -10.83
CA SER A 553 5.07 -5.36 -10.46
C SER A 553 5.42 -4.42 -9.30
N LEU A 554 4.89 -3.19 -9.27
CA LEU A 554 5.06 -2.30 -8.13
C LEU A 554 4.39 -2.87 -6.86
N ILE A 555 3.18 -3.41 -7.00
CA ILE A 555 2.45 -4.04 -5.88
C ILE A 555 3.29 -5.18 -5.27
N GLU A 556 3.87 -6.05 -6.10
CA GLU A 556 4.79 -7.11 -5.62
C GLU A 556 5.97 -6.52 -4.83
N LYS A 557 6.58 -5.45 -5.36
CA LYS A 557 7.75 -4.80 -4.77
C LYS A 557 7.46 -4.02 -3.47
N MET A 558 6.19 -3.77 -3.16
CA MET A 558 5.76 -3.09 -1.93
C MET A 558 5.56 -4.05 -0.73
N ASP A 559 5.73 -5.36 -0.95
CA ASP A 559 5.48 -6.42 0.04
C ASP A 559 4.05 -6.32 0.60
N GLU A 560 3.85 -6.50 1.91
CA GLU A 560 2.54 -6.43 2.58
C GLU A 560 1.81 -5.09 2.40
N ARG A 561 2.51 -4.03 1.96
CA ARG A 561 1.94 -2.70 1.71
C ARG A 561 1.42 -2.52 0.28
N GLY A 562 1.66 -3.50 -0.59
CA GLY A 562 1.05 -3.58 -1.91
C GLY A 562 -0.31 -4.25 -1.83
N ILE A 563 -1.33 -3.69 -2.50
CA ILE A 563 -2.66 -4.32 -2.61
C ILE A 563 -3.05 -4.43 -4.09
N ALA A 564 -3.31 -5.66 -4.54
CA ALA A 564 -3.83 -5.93 -5.88
C ALA A 564 -5.35 -6.08 -5.87
N ALA A 565 -6.02 -5.39 -6.79
CA ALA A 565 -7.43 -5.54 -7.08
C ALA A 565 -7.69 -5.44 -8.59
N SER A 566 -8.78 -6.05 -9.04
CA SER A 566 -9.21 -6.04 -10.43
C SER A 566 -10.04 -4.80 -10.74
N VAL A 567 -9.74 -4.16 -11.87
CA VAL A 567 -10.58 -3.12 -12.49
C VAL A 567 -11.82 -3.71 -13.20
N CYS A 568 -11.82 -5.01 -13.51
CA CYS A 568 -13.01 -5.71 -13.99
C CYS A 568 -13.73 -6.35 -12.79
N PRO A 569 -14.84 -5.77 -12.31
CA PRO A 569 -15.62 -6.34 -11.22
C PRO A 569 -16.25 -7.68 -11.63
N ALA A 570 -16.65 -8.49 -10.64
CA ALA A 570 -17.41 -9.70 -10.91
C ALA A 570 -18.85 -9.41 -11.33
N GLN A 571 -19.44 -8.33 -10.81
CA GLN A 571 -20.80 -7.89 -11.15
C GLN A 571 -20.99 -6.39 -10.88
N THR A 572 -21.99 -5.81 -11.55
CA THR A 572 -22.34 -4.37 -11.46
C THR A 572 -23.82 -4.12 -11.19
N ASP A 573 -24.58 -5.15 -10.81
CA ASP A 573 -26.05 -5.13 -10.73
C ASP A 573 -26.57 -5.15 -9.29
N ASP A 574 -26.02 -6.03 -8.44
CA ASP A 574 -26.45 -6.15 -7.04
C ASP A 574 -25.60 -5.23 -6.17
N THR A 575 -26.05 -3.98 -6.00
CA THR A 575 -25.37 -2.96 -5.19
C THR A 575 -25.26 -3.30 -3.70
N ASN A 576 -25.87 -4.40 -3.24
CA ASN A 576 -25.73 -4.89 -1.86
C ASN A 576 -24.83 -6.13 -1.77
N GLY A 577 -24.40 -6.68 -2.89
CA GLY A 577 -23.47 -7.81 -2.97
C GLY A 577 -22.07 -7.39 -2.54
N LEU A 578 -21.35 -8.29 -1.85
CA LEU A 578 -19.95 -8.05 -1.44
C LEU A 578 -18.98 -8.01 -2.62
N ASP A 579 -19.42 -8.55 -3.75
CA ASP A 579 -18.72 -8.62 -5.03
C ASP A 579 -19.13 -7.51 -6.00
N TYR A 580 -19.93 -6.53 -5.54
CA TYR A 580 -20.35 -5.38 -6.34
C TYR A 580 -19.18 -4.45 -6.65
N GLY A 581 -18.99 -4.15 -7.93
CA GLY A 581 -18.03 -3.13 -8.36
C GLY A 581 -16.66 -3.33 -7.70
N TYR A 582 -16.19 -2.30 -7.00
CA TYR A 582 -14.90 -2.32 -6.30
C TYR A 582 -15.00 -2.54 -4.78
N ASP A 583 -16.15 -3.02 -4.27
CA ASP A 583 -16.27 -3.37 -2.84
C ASP A 583 -15.25 -4.44 -2.39
N PRO A 584 -14.90 -5.46 -3.20
CA PRO A 584 -13.79 -6.36 -2.88
C PRO A 584 -12.43 -5.64 -2.75
N ALA A 585 -12.20 -4.60 -3.56
CA ALA A 585 -10.97 -3.80 -3.47
C ALA A 585 -10.97 -2.97 -2.19
N VAL A 586 -12.10 -2.39 -1.81
CA VAL A 586 -12.28 -1.70 -0.53
C VAL A 586 -12.00 -2.65 0.64
N GLY A 587 -12.53 -3.88 0.57
CA GLY A 587 -12.25 -4.94 1.55
C GLY A 587 -10.75 -5.19 1.70
N ALA A 588 -10.05 -5.43 0.59
CA ALA A 588 -8.61 -5.69 0.59
C ALA A 588 -7.77 -4.51 1.11
N ILE A 589 -8.14 -3.27 0.75
CA ILE A 589 -7.47 -2.05 1.24
C ILE A 589 -7.66 -1.93 2.75
N VAL A 590 -8.90 -2.04 3.25
CA VAL A 590 -9.17 -1.93 4.69
C VAL A 590 -8.50 -3.06 5.46
N ASP A 591 -8.50 -4.27 4.92
CA ASP A 591 -7.82 -5.42 5.52
C ASP A 591 -6.30 -5.24 5.62
N ALA A 592 -5.67 -4.59 4.65
CA ALA A 592 -4.24 -4.28 4.70
C ALA A 592 -3.92 -3.17 5.71
N LEU A 593 -4.81 -2.20 5.87
CA LEU A 593 -4.61 -1.05 6.77
C LEU A 593 -4.93 -1.38 8.24
N LYS A 594 -5.80 -2.36 8.51
CA LYS A 594 -6.36 -2.57 9.85
C LYS A 594 -5.32 -2.84 10.93
N ASP A 595 -4.21 -3.49 10.60
CA ASP A 595 -3.18 -3.84 11.59
C ASP A 595 -2.46 -2.57 12.09
N ASP A 596 -2.20 -1.62 11.19
CA ASP A 596 -1.67 -0.29 11.54
C ASP A 596 -2.74 0.62 12.19
N LEU A 597 -4.01 0.48 11.80
CA LEU A 597 -5.12 1.27 12.38
C LEU A 597 -5.59 0.74 13.74
N GLY A 598 -5.32 -0.53 14.06
CA GLY A 598 -5.62 -1.14 15.35
C GLY A 598 -4.85 -0.49 16.50
N GLY A 599 -3.74 0.18 16.20
CA GLY A 599 -2.98 1.02 17.15
C GLY A 599 -2.49 0.26 18.39
N GLN A 600 -2.45 -1.07 18.32
CA GLN A 600 -2.19 -1.94 19.46
C GLN A 600 -1.26 -3.08 19.06
N GLN A 601 0.01 -2.98 19.48
CA GLN A 601 0.98 -4.02 19.20
C GLN A 601 0.77 -5.24 20.10
N CYS A 602 0.55 -6.37 19.46
CA CYS A 602 0.47 -7.68 20.10
C CYS A 602 1.86 -8.25 20.38
N LEU A 603 2.04 -8.87 21.54
CA LEU A 603 3.30 -9.50 21.94
C LEU A 603 3.29 -10.99 21.55
N PRO A 604 4.31 -11.46 20.82
CA PRO A 604 4.36 -12.86 20.35
C PRO A 604 4.70 -13.86 21.47
N PHE A 605 4.99 -13.37 22.67
CA PHE A 605 5.32 -14.19 23.83
C PHE A 605 4.56 -13.75 25.08
N SER A 606 4.22 -14.71 25.93
CA SER A 606 3.62 -14.47 27.25
C SER A 606 4.70 -14.23 28.30
N ILE A 607 4.42 -13.33 29.25
CA ILE A 607 5.28 -13.10 30.41
C ILE A 607 4.46 -13.37 31.66
N LYS A 608 5.00 -14.16 32.59
CA LYS A 608 4.32 -14.44 33.85
C LYS A 608 4.32 -13.19 34.74
N PRO A 609 3.16 -12.62 35.10
CA PRO A 609 3.10 -11.47 35.99
C PRO A 609 3.27 -11.89 37.46
N GLU A 610 4.02 -11.11 38.22
CA GLU A 610 4.13 -11.21 39.68
C GLU A 610 3.44 -10.00 40.32
N GLY A 611 2.25 -10.21 40.89
CA GLY A 611 1.46 -9.11 41.48
C GLY A 611 1.00 -8.07 40.44
N GLY A 612 0.84 -8.47 39.18
CA GLY A 612 0.45 -7.62 38.06
C GLY A 612 1.62 -6.96 37.31
N LEU A 613 2.84 -7.04 37.86
CA LEU A 613 4.06 -6.52 37.25
C LEU A 613 4.78 -7.62 36.43
N VAL A 614 5.52 -7.22 35.40
CA VAL A 614 6.34 -8.12 34.59
C VAL A 614 7.79 -7.64 34.49
N SER A 615 8.73 -8.59 34.37
CA SER A 615 10.16 -8.29 34.28
C SER A 615 10.57 -7.89 32.86
N CYS A 616 10.15 -6.68 32.44
CA CYS A 616 10.55 -6.09 31.17
C CYS A 616 11.18 -4.71 31.36
N LEU A 617 12.07 -4.36 30.44
CA LEU A 617 12.57 -3.02 30.24
C LEU A 617 11.92 -2.44 28.98
N VAL A 618 11.32 -1.26 29.13
CA VAL A 618 10.73 -0.52 28.01
C VAL A 618 11.53 0.75 27.84
N VAL A 619 12.14 0.91 26.66
CA VAL A 619 12.98 2.06 26.35
C VAL A 619 12.36 2.77 25.16
N GLN A 620 12.05 4.05 25.28
CA GLN A 620 11.67 4.89 24.17
C GLN A 620 12.93 5.51 23.55
N SER A 621 13.01 5.53 22.23
CA SER A 621 13.98 6.34 21.49
C SER A 621 13.31 7.44 20.69
N SER A 622 14.01 8.57 20.53
CA SER A 622 13.50 9.73 19.80
C SER A 622 14.60 10.52 19.11
N ARG A 623 14.21 11.24 18.04
CA ARG A 623 15.09 12.15 17.29
C ARG A 623 15.47 13.41 18.06
N SER A 624 14.56 13.87 18.93
CA SER A 624 14.70 15.08 19.73
C SER A 624 13.88 14.98 21.03
N GLY A 625 14.28 15.74 22.05
CA GLY A 625 13.59 15.78 23.35
C GLY A 625 14.55 15.55 24.52
N ASP A 626 13.98 15.21 25.67
CA ASP A 626 14.69 14.75 26.87
C ASP A 626 13.84 13.70 27.59
N CYS A 627 14.35 13.18 28.71
CA CYS A 627 13.64 12.20 29.54
C CYS A 627 13.05 12.84 30.81
N GLU A 628 12.64 14.12 30.74
CA GLU A 628 12.10 14.87 31.89
C GLU A 628 10.57 14.81 31.98
N ASN A 629 9.89 14.33 30.93
CA ASN A 629 8.43 14.17 30.94
C ASN A 629 8.00 13.11 31.98
N PRO A 630 6.84 13.30 32.65
CA PRO A 630 6.24 12.30 33.52
C PRO A 630 6.24 10.90 32.92
N GLY A 631 6.61 9.89 33.72
CA GLY A 631 6.68 8.49 33.29
C GLY A 631 7.88 8.13 32.40
N LEU A 632 8.73 9.10 32.04
CA LEU A 632 10.05 8.88 31.43
C LEU A 632 11.17 9.10 32.44
N ALA A 633 12.25 8.35 32.27
CA ALA A 633 13.46 8.52 33.06
C ALA A 633 14.73 8.27 32.21
N PRO A 634 15.88 8.88 32.52
CA PRO A 634 17.14 8.53 31.89
C PRO A 634 17.45 7.03 32.08
N VAL A 635 17.98 6.38 31.04
CA VAL A 635 18.40 4.97 31.15
C VAL A 635 19.58 4.85 32.13
N PRO A 636 19.43 4.07 33.23
CA PRO A 636 20.48 3.92 34.24
C PRO A 636 21.78 3.30 33.71
N ASP A 637 22.92 3.62 34.35
CA ASP A 637 24.25 3.15 33.95
C ASP A 637 24.37 1.61 33.92
N ASP A 638 23.69 0.91 34.84
CA ASP A 638 23.65 -0.54 34.92
C ASP A 638 22.82 -1.20 33.81
N LYS A 639 22.09 -0.41 33.02
CA LYS A 639 21.25 -0.85 31.89
C LYS A 639 21.75 -0.37 30.52
N GLN A 640 22.92 0.28 30.46
CA GLN A 640 23.54 0.78 29.22
C GLN A 640 23.76 -0.31 28.17
N ASN A 641 23.97 -1.56 28.59
CA ASN A 641 24.11 -2.70 27.67
C ASN A 641 22.86 -2.92 26.80
N VAL A 642 21.68 -2.51 27.28
CA VAL A 642 20.44 -2.58 26.50
C VAL A 642 20.48 -1.61 25.32
N LEU A 643 21.08 -0.43 25.47
CA LEU A 643 21.22 0.52 24.36
C LEU A 643 22.08 -0.02 23.23
N GLU A 644 23.13 -0.78 23.56
CA GLU A 644 23.95 -1.46 22.55
C GLU A 644 23.18 -2.58 21.84
N LEU A 645 22.31 -3.30 22.56
CA LEU A 645 21.39 -4.26 21.96
C LEU A 645 20.40 -3.58 20.99
N ILE A 646 19.79 -2.46 21.40
CA ILE A 646 18.91 -1.65 20.54
C ILE A 646 19.65 -1.27 19.26
N LYS A 647 20.82 -0.64 19.38
CA LYS A 647 21.62 -0.17 18.23
C LYS A 647 22.05 -1.28 17.27
N SER A 648 22.09 -2.52 17.75
CA SER A 648 22.42 -3.71 16.94
C SER A 648 21.20 -4.41 16.34
N SER A 649 19.98 -4.00 16.67
CA SER A 649 18.74 -4.60 16.21
C SER A 649 18.34 -4.13 14.80
N THR A 650 17.56 -4.94 14.08
CA THR A 650 17.14 -4.70 12.70
C THR A 650 16.10 -3.57 12.52
N GLY A 651 15.68 -2.90 13.60
CA GLY A 651 14.71 -1.80 13.56
C GLY A 651 15.20 -0.51 14.23
N TYR A 652 16.49 -0.42 14.57
CA TYR A 652 17.08 0.79 15.12
C TYR A 652 17.17 1.91 14.07
N ASP A 653 16.59 3.07 14.38
CA ASP A 653 16.81 4.31 13.62
C ASP A 653 18.04 5.05 14.18
N PRO A 654 19.17 5.15 13.44
CA PRO A 654 20.33 5.91 13.88
C PRO A 654 20.07 7.40 14.09
N ASN A 655 18.95 7.92 13.57
CA ASN A 655 18.52 9.31 13.77
C ASN A 655 17.76 9.53 15.08
N GLU A 656 17.54 8.49 15.90
CA GLU A 656 16.94 8.57 17.23
C GLU A 656 18.01 8.41 18.35
N PRO A 657 18.83 9.44 18.66
CA PRO A 657 19.96 9.29 19.57
C PRO A 657 19.58 9.32 21.05
N ILE A 658 18.35 9.71 21.37
CA ILE A 658 17.88 9.91 22.75
C ILE A 658 17.18 8.63 23.19
N PHE A 659 17.51 8.13 24.38
CA PHE A 659 16.89 6.92 24.95
C PHE A 659 16.39 7.19 26.36
N CYS A 660 15.09 6.98 26.57
CA CYS A 660 14.41 7.16 27.85
C CYS A 660 13.78 5.85 28.30
N LEU A 661 13.97 5.48 29.56
CA LEU A 661 13.23 4.40 30.18
C LEU A 661 11.77 4.83 30.38
N VAL A 662 10.83 3.99 29.97
CA VAL A 662 9.40 4.18 30.30
C VAL A 662 9.09 3.44 31.60
N GLU A 663 8.56 4.16 32.58
CA GLU A 663 8.28 3.60 33.90
C GLU A 663 7.10 2.63 33.87
N GLN A 664 7.27 1.44 34.47
CA GLN A 664 6.18 0.50 34.67
C GLN A 664 5.31 1.00 35.83
N LEU A 665 4.01 1.10 35.58
CA LEU A 665 3.06 1.55 36.60
C LEU A 665 2.96 0.50 37.72
N GLY A 666 2.77 0.99 38.95
CA GLY A 666 2.52 0.15 40.12
C GLY A 666 1.27 0.61 40.89
N GLY A 667 0.75 -0.24 41.78
CA GLY A 667 -0.37 0.11 42.67
C GLY A 667 -1.68 0.43 41.94
N GLU A 668 -2.40 1.45 42.39
CA GLU A 668 -3.66 1.91 41.76
C GLU A 668 -3.47 2.33 40.29
N PRO A 669 -2.45 3.15 39.91
CA PRO A 669 -2.19 3.46 38.50
C PRO A 669 -2.04 2.24 37.59
N LEU A 670 -1.42 1.16 38.08
CA LEU A 670 -1.31 -0.11 37.35
C LEU A 670 -2.69 -0.73 37.12
N ALA A 671 -3.51 -0.80 38.17
CA ALA A 671 -4.85 -1.35 38.06
C ALA A 671 -5.72 -0.54 37.09
N THR A 672 -5.63 0.80 37.11
CA THR A 672 -6.31 1.67 36.15
C THR A 672 -5.83 1.40 34.72
N CYS A 673 -4.52 1.37 34.47
CA CYS A 673 -3.97 1.06 33.16
C CYS A 673 -4.39 -0.32 32.64
N GLN A 674 -4.45 -1.32 33.52
CA GLN A 674 -4.79 -2.69 33.18
C GLN A 674 -6.28 -2.94 33.00
N ASN A 675 -7.17 -2.09 33.53
CA ASN A 675 -8.62 -2.40 33.59
C ASN A 675 -9.53 -1.33 32.98
N GLU A 676 -9.10 -0.07 32.92
CA GLU A 676 -9.93 1.04 32.45
C GLU A 676 -9.60 1.43 31.01
N GLU A 677 -10.64 1.59 30.18
CA GLU A 677 -10.47 2.04 28.79
C GLU A 677 -9.94 3.48 28.72
N ASN A 678 -10.53 4.39 29.51
CA ASN A 678 -10.15 5.79 29.58
C ASN A 678 -9.30 6.03 30.83
N VAL A 679 -7.99 6.12 30.65
CA VAL A 679 -7.07 6.40 31.76
C VAL A 679 -7.07 7.90 32.06
N PRO A 680 -7.32 8.32 33.31
CA PRO A 680 -7.27 9.73 33.70
C PRO A 680 -5.88 10.36 33.45
N ALA A 681 -5.87 11.66 33.14
CA ALA A 681 -4.63 12.42 33.01
C ALA A 681 -3.78 12.39 34.31
N GLY A 682 -2.46 12.32 34.16
CA GLY A 682 -1.50 12.19 35.27
C GLY A 682 -1.19 10.76 35.70
N ILE A 683 -1.60 9.76 34.91
CA ILE A 683 -1.12 8.39 34.99
C ILE A 683 -0.22 8.15 33.78
N ASP A 684 1.09 8.20 34.03
CA ASP A 684 2.12 8.26 33.00
C ASP A 684 3.07 7.07 33.16
N GLY A 685 3.07 6.16 32.18
CA GLY A 685 3.90 4.95 32.22
C GLY A 685 3.31 3.81 31.39
N TRP A 686 3.65 2.57 31.73
CA TRP A 686 3.14 1.40 31.02
C TRP A 686 2.66 0.25 31.91
N CYS A 687 1.80 -0.60 31.37
CA CYS A 687 1.34 -1.86 31.98
C CYS A 687 1.28 -3.02 30.97
N TYR A 688 1.39 -4.25 31.46
CA TYR A 688 1.19 -5.47 30.66
C TYR A 688 -0.25 -5.97 30.84
N ILE A 689 -0.88 -6.38 29.75
CA ILE A 689 -2.22 -6.99 29.75
C ILE A 689 -2.14 -8.28 28.94
N ASP A 690 -2.66 -9.38 29.51
CA ASP A 690 -2.70 -10.69 28.87
C ASP A 690 -4.12 -11.25 28.97
N ALA A 691 -4.77 -11.35 27.83
CA ALA A 691 -6.12 -11.86 27.63
C ALA A 691 -6.14 -13.37 27.31
N SER A 692 -5.03 -14.09 27.55
CA SER A 692 -5.02 -15.55 27.47
C SER A 692 -5.98 -16.17 28.48
N ASP A 693 -6.53 -17.34 28.14
CA ASP A 693 -7.40 -18.12 29.03
C ASP A 693 -6.59 -18.90 30.09
N ASP A 694 -5.27 -18.72 30.12
CA ASP A 694 -4.37 -19.34 31.10
C ASP A 694 -4.31 -18.48 32.38
N PRO A 695 -4.84 -18.99 33.51
CA PRO A 695 -4.90 -18.23 34.77
C PRO A 695 -3.53 -17.92 35.38
N ASP A 696 -2.46 -18.59 34.95
CA ASP A 696 -1.10 -18.31 35.43
C ASP A 696 -0.47 -17.07 34.78
N VAL A 697 -1.00 -16.61 33.64
CA VAL A 697 -0.50 -15.43 32.91
C VAL A 697 -1.56 -14.34 32.72
N GLN A 698 -2.85 -14.69 32.78
CA GLN A 698 -3.95 -13.75 32.59
C GLN A 698 -3.86 -12.56 33.55
N VAL A 699 -3.88 -11.33 33.00
CA VAL A 699 -3.82 -10.10 33.78
C VAL A 699 -4.50 -8.94 33.06
N GLY A 700 -5.22 -8.13 33.83
CA GLY A 700 -5.97 -6.97 33.33
C GLY A 700 -7.30 -7.36 32.68
N ASN A 701 -7.96 -6.36 32.10
CA ASN A 701 -9.22 -6.49 31.41
C ASN A 701 -8.97 -7.00 29.97
N PRO A 702 -9.41 -8.22 29.63
CA PRO A 702 -9.28 -8.76 28.28
C PRO A 702 -9.90 -7.86 27.22
N ASP A 703 -10.86 -7.00 27.60
CA ASP A 703 -11.52 -6.13 26.65
C ASP A 703 -10.63 -5.06 26.04
N LEU A 704 -9.51 -4.76 26.69
CA LEU A 704 -8.51 -3.79 26.26
C LEU A 704 -7.52 -4.37 25.25
N VAL A 705 -7.62 -5.65 24.89
CA VAL A 705 -6.72 -6.34 23.96
C VAL A 705 -7.43 -6.62 22.63
N GLN A 706 -6.90 -6.06 21.54
CA GLN A 706 -7.37 -6.18 20.15
C GLN A 706 -6.35 -6.97 19.33
N CYS A 707 -5.95 -8.13 19.85
CA CYS A 707 -4.93 -8.98 19.25
C CYS A 707 -5.50 -10.29 18.73
N ASP A 708 -4.77 -10.91 17.80
CA ASP A 708 -5.07 -12.27 17.35
C ASP A 708 -5.15 -13.23 18.56
N PRO A 709 -6.08 -14.20 18.57
CA PRO A 709 -6.21 -15.18 19.65
C PRO A 709 -4.95 -15.95 20.02
N THR A 710 -4.01 -16.10 19.09
CA THR A 710 -2.71 -16.75 19.32
C THR A 710 -1.71 -15.83 20.05
N GLU A 711 -1.93 -14.51 19.99
CA GLU A 711 -1.12 -13.45 20.58
C GLU A 711 -1.90 -12.46 21.45
N PRO A 712 -2.74 -12.91 22.42
CA PRO A 712 -3.73 -12.07 23.09
C PRO A 712 -3.11 -11.23 24.21
N ARG A 713 -1.96 -10.59 24.01
CA ARG A 713 -1.28 -9.76 25.02
C ARG A 713 -0.61 -8.54 24.42
N ILE A 714 -0.49 -7.51 25.24
CA ILE A 714 0.01 -6.21 24.83
C ILE A 714 0.89 -5.60 25.92
N LEU A 715 1.69 -4.63 25.50
CA LEU A 715 2.27 -3.64 26.39
C LEU A 715 1.55 -2.30 26.15
N ARG A 716 0.77 -1.85 27.13
CA ARG A 716 -0.02 -0.63 27.03
C ARG A 716 0.72 0.54 27.66
N VAL A 717 1.07 1.55 26.87
CA VAL A 717 1.65 2.81 27.35
C VAL A 717 0.55 3.87 27.47
N VAL A 718 0.56 4.65 28.55
CA VAL A 718 -0.48 5.64 28.90
C VAL A 718 0.17 6.92 29.40
N GLY A 719 -0.50 8.06 29.19
CA GLY A 719 -0.01 9.38 29.59
C GLY A 719 1.09 9.94 28.67
N ASP A 720 1.92 10.81 29.21
CA ASP A 720 3.00 11.51 28.48
C ASP A 720 4.04 10.59 27.80
N PRO A 721 4.34 9.37 28.30
CA PRO A 721 5.22 8.44 27.61
C PRO A 721 4.62 7.80 26.37
N GLN A 722 3.35 8.07 26.04
CA GLN A 722 2.78 7.55 24.80
C GLN A 722 3.60 8.04 23.61
N PRO A 723 4.13 7.11 22.79
CA PRO A 723 5.08 7.48 21.75
C PRO A 723 4.40 8.27 20.62
N GLU A 724 4.97 9.42 20.29
CA GLU A 724 4.60 10.28 19.16
C GLU A 724 5.26 9.80 17.85
N ALA A 725 4.89 10.41 16.72
CA ALA A 725 5.50 10.10 15.42
C ALA A 725 7.02 10.35 15.44
N GLY A 726 7.80 9.38 14.93
CA GLY A 726 9.26 9.43 14.97
C GLY A 726 9.86 9.05 16.33
N GLN A 727 9.09 8.38 17.19
CA GLN A 727 9.57 7.75 18.41
C GLN A 727 9.33 6.23 18.35
N THR A 728 10.30 5.48 18.87
CA THR A 728 10.27 4.01 18.88
C THR A 728 10.29 3.49 20.31
N ILE A 729 9.39 2.58 20.67
CA ILE A 729 9.41 1.85 21.93
C ILE A 729 10.12 0.52 21.73
N HIS A 730 11.15 0.26 22.51
CA HIS A 730 11.96 -0.95 22.51
C HIS A 730 11.61 -1.78 23.74
N ILE A 731 11.20 -3.02 23.54
CA ILE A 731 10.81 -3.91 24.64
C ILE A 731 11.86 -5.00 24.82
N PHE A 732 12.31 -5.17 26.07
CA PHE A 732 13.24 -6.21 26.49
C PHE A 732 12.68 -6.96 27.68
N CYS A 733 12.17 -8.17 27.46
CA CYS A 733 11.61 -8.99 28.53
C CYS A 733 12.53 -10.17 28.84
N ALA A 734 12.60 -10.55 30.12
CA ALA A 734 13.18 -11.83 30.53
C ALA A 734 12.11 -12.92 30.37
N GLY A 735 12.14 -13.66 29.26
CA GLY A 735 11.25 -14.80 29.04
C GLY A 735 11.80 -16.10 29.64
N GLU A 736 10.93 -16.95 30.20
CA GLU A 736 11.16 -18.40 30.27
C GLU A 736 10.80 -18.97 28.89
N GLY A 737 11.80 -19.33 28.10
CA GLY A 737 11.62 -20.02 26.81
C GLY A 737 11.75 -21.52 26.93
#